data_AF-A0A820JX85-F1
#
_entry.id   AF-A0A820JX85-F1
#
_cell.length_a   1.000
_cell.length_b   1.000
_cell.length_c   1.000
_cell.angle_alpha   90.00
_cell.angle_beta   90.00
_cell.angle_gamma   90.00
#
_symmetry.space_group_name_H-M   'P 1'
#
loop_
_entity.id
_entity.type
_entity.pdbx_description
1 polymer ?
#
loop_
_entity_poly.entity_id
_entity_poly.type
_entity_poly.pdbx_seq_one_letter_code
_entity_poly.pdbx_strand_id
1 'polypeptide(L)'
;MTTKETSLKQCIEELSAKNTDYKFPEQAINQAESLKSLSSDLYTDNIRFIYELIQNADDSQARYITLKILEDKYFIIAHDGKAFDEKDLQGICGVNHGTKKKDLDKTGYKGLGFKAVFGKSDKVMIYSNGEYFRFDSSYQIKWNKQWGTDDQQTWEKENDREFIYPWQINPVWTNDNDIPSLVKEFFSQKKNQIRVVYAILLNNVEEINSALNQLKQQPHMFLFLRNICRMTFLTQPNDTISIARDFSHGLKKVHVNNKIDSQWIIKHFELDIPDDILEKLSEDTKAPEKLRFIKKAEMFFAAKYKVPVHNENGELISGGIEKLHEQDSVLFSYLPTKIFEYKFPVLINANFLTNVNREQIHTDSIWNQWLFDKISGEIFQWIKELVKDNKFRFQAYRLIPSKLNPENNILTKRFNDSYSRSIKDCNFIRNRKNQLLRVNEVIMDSASMSKQLSFINIESMHQYIINHAKNPSHYADEPFIDYDSNLNQIGVEKFTWDQCIDMFRSDIFLKTHSIEENKRMIEYFYKKYSKIDTDDGIDIGIQQIPFLMDQNNRLQRIKDIYFPADTIGDNGTIDSEYLFVNKTVFAWLNEKTQKEIKKWLKDMGVDERTDLTYLRKTIIPNVASYITLENAIKVYWGHSDERGAIEGTLLDDADYISWFVKHIKCTPTTVNTCELSNNIFIDNKELKELCGKYMYFPSILLPREKTNWHDIFNFKTKLSSNDYFDLLQKIRDDETNLKDNLDRIQMIYFHILKEMYYWSSDEREVAKARVKSLYLLTENNQWELARNLYLYMEGNGANNSLNDAIPCLKLDYKNRHHLHLTTFLELCNIKQIRMNDLKLADKKSSPAEYFRRKLIEISPFFRNKQLYVTRPWDSETTFINLPYKLCQLLNIDRFEDKLRFLLKATIEEINKHFTNNSIDIPTNKDIVILEPLSSSNVLKQPKLCETSTPDSNKSTSSIKNKETNTNKPETTPMTTETWIDNSKNQKNNNNTSIIARQPYQACPQHCQLPFYGNYVLIKTYIELILDKNSVQVPIQPIISPIYQFERTLPSVFSVSEGEQLDNIELIDMSSLTPSNLVLLKNFSDETGEFEGLDLHTGRIGEQMVYTYLLSEIS
;
A
#
# COMPACT_ATOMS: atom_id res chain seq x y z
N MET A 1 -53.73 -36.69 -17.40
CA MET A 1 -53.78 -36.37 -18.85
C MET A 1 -52.34 -36.29 -19.34
N THR A 2 -51.96 -37.04 -20.37
CA THR A 2 -50.64 -36.94 -20.99
C THR A 2 -50.63 -35.78 -21.97
N THR A 3 -50.00 -34.67 -21.60
CA THR A 3 -49.59 -33.64 -22.55
C THR A 3 -48.64 -34.27 -23.56
N LYS A 4 -48.91 -34.14 -24.85
CA LYS A 4 -47.88 -34.39 -25.87
C LYS A 4 -46.73 -33.42 -25.60
N GLU A 5 -45.51 -33.92 -25.46
CA GLU A 5 -44.33 -33.08 -25.61
C GLU A 5 -44.25 -32.67 -27.08
N THR A 6 -44.43 -31.38 -27.36
CA THR A 6 -44.29 -30.83 -28.71
C THR A 6 -42.81 -30.81 -29.06
N SER A 7 -42.43 -31.48 -30.15
CA SER A 7 -41.05 -31.47 -30.67
C SER A 7 -40.57 -30.04 -30.85
N LEU A 8 -39.37 -29.74 -30.33
CA LEU A 8 -38.73 -28.44 -30.49
C LEU A 8 -38.48 -28.11 -31.96
N LYS A 9 -38.39 -29.12 -32.84
CA LYS A 9 -38.12 -28.95 -34.26
C LYS A 9 -39.02 -27.89 -34.92
N GLN A 10 -40.33 -27.97 -34.71
CA GLN A 10 -41.26 -27.02 -35.33
C GLN A 10 -40.99 -25.59 -34.83
N CYS A 11 -40.78 -25.40 -33.54
CA CYS A 11 -40.47 -24.09 -32.97
C CYS A 11 -39.10 -23.56 -33.45
N ILE A 12 -38.12 -24.44 -33.64
CA ILE A 12 -36.80 -24.10 -34.20
C ILE A 12 -36.94 -23.63 -35.66
N GLU A 13 -37.68 -24.36 -36.48
CA GLU A 13 -37.92 -24.01 -37.90
C GLU A 13 -38.73 -22.71 -38.03
N GLU A 14 -39.76 -22.51 -37.19
CA GLU A 14 -40.54 -21.27 -37.12
C GLU A 14 -39.72 -20.06 -36.62
N LEU A 15 -38.91 -20.22 -35.56
CA LEU A 15 -38.03 -19.17 -35.06
C LEU A 15 -36.90 -18.84 -36.04
N SER A 16 -36.36 -19.85 -36.74
CA SER A 16 -35.34 -19.64 -37.76
C SER A 16 -35.91 -18.82 -38.90
N ALA A 17 -37.04 -19.25 -39.48
CA ALA A 17 -37.73 -18.52 -40.55
C ALA A 17 -38.06 -17.08 -40.13
N LYS A 18 -38.67 -16.89 -38.96
CA LYS A 18 -39.03 -15.56 -38.43
C LYS A 18 -37.81 -14.67 -38.19
N ASN A 19 -36.71 -15.21 -37.67
CA ASN A 19 -35.51 -14.42 -37.42
C ASN A 19 -34.75 -14.13 -38.73
N THR A 20 -34.96 -14.90 -39.80
CA THR A 20 -34.39 -14.65 -41.16
C THR A 20 -35.21 -13.68 -42.03
N ASP A 21 -36.41 -13.27 -41.62
CA ASP A 21 -37.34 -12.47 -42.42
C ASP A 21 -36.96 -10.97 -42.46
N TYR A 22 -35.76 -10.67 -42.96
CA TYR A 22 -35.28 -9.31 -43.21
C TYR A 22 -35.71 -8.83 -44.59
N LYS A 23 -36.11 -7.55 -44.68
CA LYS A 23 -36.51 -6.93 -45.94
C LYS A 23 -35.32 -6.57 -46.83
N PHE A 24 -34.17 -6.26 -46.23
CA PHE A 24 -32.93 -5.89 -46.94
C PHE A 24 -31.70 -6.53 -46.25
N PRO A 25 -30.62 -6.87 -46.98
CA PRO A 25 -29.42 -7.52 -46.41
C PRO A 25 -28.78 -6.74 -45.27
N GLU A 26 -28.76 -5.41 -45.37
CA GLU A 26 -28.12 -4.51 -44.39
C GLU A 26 -28.82 -4.56 -43.04
N GLN A 27 -30.11 -4.93 -42.99
CA GLN A 27 -30.83 -5.14 -41.73
C GLN A 27 -30.31 -6.37 -40.99
N ALA A 28 -30.04 -7.47 -41.71
CA ALA A 28 -29.43 -8.66 -41.15
C ALA A 28 -28.01 -8.36 -40.66
N ILE A 29 -27.17 -7.73 -41.51
CA ILE A 29 -25.78 -7.40 -41.17
C ILE A 29 -25.71 -6.46 -39.96
N ASN A 30 -26.51 -5.39 -39.93
CA ASN A 30 -26.49 -4.44 -38.80
C ASN A 30 -26.97 -5.10 -37.50
N GLN A 31 -27.89 -6.07 -37.57
CA GLN A 31 -28.29 -6.88 -36.42
C GLN A 31 -27.19 -7.87 -36.00
N ALA A 32 -26.43 -8.42 -36.95
CA ALA A 32 -25.32 -9.35 -36.71
C ALA A 32 -24.12 -8.65 -36.05
N GLU A 33 -23.67 -7.51 -36.56
CA GLU A 33 -22.61 -6.70 -35.93
C GLU A 33 -23.03 -6.24 -34.53
N SER A 34 -24.29 -5.80 -34.38
CA SER A 34 -24.85 -5.45 -33.07
C SER A 34 -24.78 -6.61 -32.07
N LEU A 35 -25.05 -7.85 -32.51
CA LEU A 35 -24.97 -9.04 -31.66
C LEU A 35 -23.54 -9.48 -31.38
N LYS A 36 -22.64 -9.33 -32.36
CA LYS A 36 -21.20 -9.61 -32.26
C LYS A 36 -20.58 -8.73 -31.17
N SER A 37 -20.67 -7.40 -31.31
CA SER A 37 -20.21 -6.42 -30.30
C SER A 37 -20.82 -6.67 -28.91
N LEU A 38 -22.13 -6.94 -28.84
CA LEU A 38 -22.83 -7.27 -27.58
C LEU A 38 -22.33 -8.58 -26.92
N SER A 39 -21.69 -9.47 -27.67
CA SER A 39 -21.16 -10.76 -27.20
C SER A 39 -19.64 -10.75 -26.94
N SER A 40 -18.85 -9.97 -27.67
CA SER A 40 -17.41 -9.81 -27.46
C SER A 40 -17.10 -8.72 -26.42
N ASP A 41 -17.69 -7.54 -26.57
CA ASP A 41 -17.15 -6.31 -25.94
C ASP A 41 -17.67 -6.14 -24.50
N LEU A 42 -18.83 -6.71 -24.20
CA LEU A 42 -19.45 -6.70 -22.86
C LEU A 42 -19.04 -7.87 -21.97
N TYR A 43 -18.34 -8.87 -22.52
CA TYR A 43 -18.04 -10.15 -21.88
C TYR A 43 -16.57 -10.55 -22.04
N THR A 44 -15.67 -9.61 -21.74
CA THR A 44 -14.21 -9.79 -21.75
C THR A 44 -13.68 -10.86 -20.78
N ASP A 45 -14.47 -11.23 -19.76
CA ASP A 45 -14.11 -12.23 -18.74
C ASP A 45 -14.47 -13.66 -19.17
N ASN A 46 -13.43 -14.47 -19.31
CA ASN A 46 -13.43 -15.86 -19.76
C ASN A 46 -14.24 -16.81 -18.85
N ILE A 47 -14.46 -16.47 -17.58
CA ILE A 47 -15.30 -17.24 -16.64
C ILE A 47 -16.77 -16.83 -16.76
N ARG A 48 -17.07 -15.61 -17.23
CA ARG A 48 -18.41 -15.01 -17.13
C ARG A 48 -19.50 -15.77 -17.90
N PHE A 49 -19.18 -16.35 -19.06
CA PHE A 49 -20.14 -17.20 -19.79
C PHE A 49 -20.40 -18.53 -19.07
N ILE A 50 -19.38 -19.10 -18.41
CA ILE A 50 -19.50 -20.31 -17.59
C ILE A 50 -20.44 -20.03 -16.41
N TYR A 51 -20.29 -18.89 -15.74
CA TYR A 51 -21.21 -18.42 -14.71
C TYR A 51 -22.65 -18.31 -15.20
N GLU A 52 -22.93 -17.67 -16.34
CA GLU A 52 -24.30 -17.55 -16.85
C GLU A 52 -24.89 -18.91 -17.26
N LEU A 53 -24.10 -19.87 -17.75
CA LEU A 53 -24.55 -21.23 -18.04
C LEU A 53 -24.81 -22.07 -16.77
N ILE A 54 -23.99 -21.92 -15.72
CA ILE A 54 -24.26 -22.49 -14.39
C ILE A 54 -25.57 -21.91 -13.81
N GLN A 55 -25.79 -20.61 -13.98
CA GLN A 55 -27.01 -19.92 -13.53
C GLN A 55 -28.25 -20.43 -14.29
N ASN A 56 -28.15 -20.66 -15.61
CA ASN A 56 -29.23 -21.24 -16.39
C ASN A 56 -29.54 -22.70 -15.97
N ALA A 57 -28.51 -23.47 -15.59
CA ALA A 57 -28.72 -24.80 -15.02
C ALA A 57 -29.44 -24.73 -13.66
N ASP A 58 -29.03 -23.82 -12.77
CA ASP A 58 -29.67 -23.62 -11.46
C ASP A 58 -31.13 -23.13 -11.60
N ASP A 59 -31.40 -22.19 -12.51
CA ASP A 59 -32.75 -21.74 -12.90
C ASP A 59 -33.61 -22.89 -13.48
N SER A 60 -33.00 -23.84 -14.19
CA SER A 60 -33.66 -25.06 -14.70
C SER A 60 -33.89 -26.13 -13.61
N GLN A 61 -33.64 -25.81 -12.34
CA GLN A 61 -33.74 -26.74 -11.20
C GLN A 61 -32.77 -27.94 -11.30
N ALA A 62 -31.61 -27.77 -11.93
CA ALA A 62 -30.57 -28.79 -11.94
C ALA A 62 -30.03 -29.04 -10.52
N ARG A 63 -29.78 -30.31 -10.19
CA ARG A 63 -29.15 -30.76 -8.94
C ARG A 63 -27.70 -31.16 -9.18
N TYR A 64 -27.39 -31.61 -10.40
CA TYR A 64 -26.09 -32.09 -10.85
C TYR A 64 -25.66 -31.37 -12.15
N ILE A 65 -24.44 -30.86 -12.15
CA ILE A 65 -23.80 -30.24 -13.32
C ILE A 65 -22.40 -30.82 -13.54
N THR A 66 -22.07 -31.11 -14.79
CA THR A 66 -20.79 -31.67 -15.22
C THR A 66 -20.13 -30.72 -16.21
N LEU A 67 -18.84 -30.44 -15.99
CA LEU A 67 -18.00 -29.61 -16.86
C LEU A 67 -16.83 -30.46 -17.36
N LYS A 68 -16.61 -30.52 -18.68
CA LYS A 68 -15.55 -31.34 -19.29
C LYS A 68 -15.02 -30.69 -20.58
N ILE A 69 -13.73 -30.85 -20.87
CA ILE A 69 -13.19 -30.62 -22.22
C ILE A 69 -13.03 -31.98 -22.92
N LEU A 70 -13.42 -32.06 -24.20
CA LEU A 70 -13.31 -33.24 -25.06
C LEU A 70 -12.33 -32.96 -26.21
N GLU A 71 -11.27 -33.76 -26.30
CA GLU A 71 -10.18 -33.70 -27.30
C GLU A 71 -9.65 -32.28 -27.60
N ASP A 72 -9.64 -31.39 -26.60
CA ASP A 72 -9.23 -29.99 -26.76
C ASP A 72 -9.96 -29.27 -27.93
N LYS A 73 -11.21 -29.67 -28.20
CA LYS A 73 -12.09 -29.12 -29.26
C LYS A 73 -13.43 -28.66 -28.74
N TYR A 74 -14.03 -29.40 -27.81
CA TYR A 74 -15.36 -29.10 -27.29
C TYR A 74 -15.36 -28.95 -25.78
N PHE A 75 -15.84 -27.81 -25.31
CA PHE A 75 -16.19 -27.62 -23.90
C PHE A 75 -17.65 -27.98 -23.67
N ILE A 76 -17.87 -28.87 -22.71
CA ILE A 76 -19.14 -29.49 -22.40
C ILE A 76 -19.63 -29.01 -21.05
N ILE A 77 -20.83 -28.41 -21.01
CA ILE A 77 -21.57 -28.12 -19.79
C ILE A 77 -22.89 -28.90 -19.84
N ALA A 78 -23.03 -29.89 -18.97
CA ALA A 78 -24.09 -30.89 -19.01
C ALA A 78 -24.82 -30.97 -17.66
N HIS A 79 -26.15 -30.92 -17.65
CA HIS A 79 -26.94 -30.90 -16.41
C HIS A 79 -28.22 -31.75 -16.44
N ASP A 80 -28.69 -32.11 -15.25
CA ASP A 80 -29.91 -32.91 -15.02
C ASP A 80 -31.20 -32.06 -14.90
N GLY A 81 -31.11 -30.74 -15.10
CA GLY A 81 -32.24 -29.82 -14.98
C GLY A 81 -33.36 -30.03 -16.03
N LYS A 82 -34.38 -29.18 -15.97
CA LYS A 82 -35.51 -29.16 -16.91
C LYS A 82 -35.02 -28.98 -18.35
N ALA A 83 -35.58 -29.77 -19.27
CA ALA A 83 -35.37 -29.64 -20.71
C ALA A 83 -35.90 -28.29 -21.25
N PHE A 84 -35.36 -27.85 -22.39
CA PHE A 84 -35.88 -26.69 -23.11
C PHE A 84 -37.35 -26.92 -23.52
N ASP A 85 -38.15 -25.87 -23.43
CA ASP A 85 -39.44 -25.78 -24.10
C ASP A 85 -39.44 -24.58 -25.07
N GLU A 86 -40.56 -24.38 -25.77
CA GLU A 86 -40.81 -23.25 -26.68
C GLU A 86 -40.44 -21.88 -26.09
N LYS A 87 -40.74 -21.65 -24.80
CA LYS A 87 -40.54 -20.36 -24.11
C LYS A 87 -39.09 -20.17 -23.69
N ASP A 88 -38.42 -21.23 -23.27
CA ASP A 88 -36.99 -21.18 -22.97
C ASP A 88 -36.17 -21.04 -24.26
N LEU A 89 -36.60 -21.65 -25.38
CA LEU A 89 -36.01 -21.45 -26.71
C LEU A 89 -36.20 -20.01 -27.22
N GLN A 90 -37.44 -19.50 -27.20
CA GLN A 90 -37.73 -18.08 -27.49
C GLN A 90 -36.89 -17.14 -26.61
N GLY A 91 -36.68 -17.50 -25.33
CA GLY A 91 -35.85 -16.76 -24.39
C GLY A 91 -34.35 -16.71 -24.75
N ILE A 92 -33.78 -17.81 -25.25
CA ILE A 92 -32.37 -17.80 -25.70
C ILE A 92 -32.18 -17.20 -27.09
N CYS A 93 -33.19 -17.23 -27.97
CA CYS A 93 -33.16 -16.57 -29.28
C CYS A 93 -33.50 -15.06 -29.21
N GLY A 94 -34.26 -14.59 -28.23
CA GLY A 94 -34.67 -13.18 -28.14
C GLY A 94 -33.56 -12.22 -27.69
N VAL A 95 -33.49 -11.02 -28.28
CA VAL A 95 -32.65 -9.90 -27.81
C VAL A 95 -33.45 -9.04 -26.83
N ASN A 96 -33.00 -8.89 -25.59
CA ASN A 96 -33.66 -8.11 -24.52
C ASN A 96 -35.11 -8.57 -24.15
N HIS A 97 -35.75 -9.46 -24.91
CA HIS A 97 -37.07 -10.03 -24.66
C HIS A 97 -37.02 -11.38 -23.91
N GLY A 98 -36.21 -11.44 -22.84
CA GLY A 98 -36.09 -12.65 -22.02
C GLY A 98 -37.33 -12.91 -21.17
N THR A 99 -37.81 -14.16 -21.17
CA THR A 99 -38.94 -14.63 -20.34
C THR A 99 -38.74 -14.40 -18.83
N LYS A 100 -37.48 -14.27 -18.39
CA LYS A 100 -37.07 -13.92 -17.01
C LYS A 100 -37.45 -12.50 -16.54
N LYS A 101 -38.03 -11.65 -17.40
CA LYS A 101 -38.32 -10.23 -17.07
C LYS A 101 -39.43 -10.02 -16.03
N LYS A 102 -40.42 -10.91 -15.95
CA LYS A 102 -41.53 -10.84 -14.97
C LYS A 102 -41.57 -12.02 -14.00
N ASP A 103 -40.72 -13.01 -14.21
CA ASP A 103 -40.55 -14.20 -13.40
C ASP A 103 -39.66 -13.88 -12.18
N LEU A 104 -40.13 -14.15 -10.96
CA LEU A 104 -39.39 -13.90 -9.72
C LEU A 104 -38.45 -15.06 -9.35
N ASP A 105 -38.73 -16.27 -9.82
CA ASP A 105 -37.95 -17.46 -9.52
C ASP A 105 -36.70 -17.57 -10.42
N LYS A 106 -36.81 -17.10 -11.68
CA LYS A 106 -35.69 -17.09 -12.64
C LYS A 106 -34.71 -15.92 -12.44
N THR A 107 -33.43 -16.26 -12.44
CA THR A 107 -32.32 -15.34 -12.13
C THR A 107 -31.97 -14.40 -13.27
N GLY A 108 -31.79 -13.11 -12.94
CA GLY A 108 -31.42 -12.06 -13.88
C GLY A 108 -32.59 -11.42 -14.63
N TYR A 109 -32.29 -10.37 -15.40
CA TYR A 109 -33.30 -9.51 -16.07
C TYR A 109 -32.88 -8.96 -17.44
N LYS A 110 -31.58 -8.96 -17.79
CA LYS A 110 -31.04 -8.33 -19.01
C LYS A 110 -31.25 -9.16 -20.29
N GLY A 111 -31.46 -10.48 -20.18
CA GLY A 111 -31.67 -11.40 -21.32
C GLY A 111 -30.41 -11.74 -22.13
N LEU A 112 -29.25 -11.19 -21.78
CA LEU A 112 -28.00 -11.33 -22.53
C LEU A 112 -27.11 -12.51 -22.12
N GLY A 113 -27.28 -13.06 -20.91
CA GLY A 113 -26.31 -13.98 -20.30
C GLY A 113 -25.92 -15.21 -21.15
N PHE A 114 -26.85 -15.78 -21.92
CA PHE A 114 -26.52 -16.87 -22.86
C PHE A 114 -25.62 -16.42 -24.02
N LYS A 115 -25.79 -15.19 -24.54
CA LYS A 115 -25.05 -14.67 -25.69
C LYS A 115 -23.56 -14.47 -25.41
N ALA A 116 -23.15 -14.39 -24.14
CA ALA A 116 -21.74 -14.36 -23.73
C ALA A 116 -20.93 -15.56 -24.23
N VAL A 117 -21.57 -16.69 -24.57
CA VAL A 117 -20.90 -17.86 -25.16
C VAL A 117 -20.35 -17.57 -26.56
N PHE A 118 -20.98 -16.66 -27.32
CA PHE A 118 -20.63 -16.37 -28.72
C PHE A 118 -19.37 -15.49 -28.85
N GLY A 119 -18.99 -14.76 -27.80
CA GLY A 119 -17.68 -14.12 -27.72
C GLY A 119 -16.51 -15.10 -27.55
N LYS A 120 -16.80 -16.40 -27.36
CA LYS A 120 -15.83 -17.47 -27.05
C LYS A 120 -15.94 -18.69 -27.98
N SER A 121 -16.93 -18.72 -28.86
CA SER A 121 -17.25 -19.87 -29.70
C SER A 121 -18.13 -19.49 -30.88
N ASP A 122 -17.69 -19.85 -32.08
CA ASP A 122 -18.44 -19.73 -33.33
C ASP A 122 -19.55 -20.78 -33.51
N LYS A 123 -19.57 -21.82 -32.66
CA LYS A 123 -20.48 -22.97 -32.83
C LYS A 123 -20.87 -23.59 -31.49
N VAL A 124 -22.13 -23.41 -31.10
CA VAL A 124 -22.70 -24.00 -29.88
C VAL A 124 -23.82 -24.95 -30.25
N MET A 125 -23.60 -26.24 -30.04
CA MET A 125 -24.62 -27.28 -30.15
C MET A 125 -25.30 -27.48 -28.79
N ILE A 126 -26.62 -27.69 -28.81
CA ILE A 126 -27.44 -27.95 -27.63
C ILE A 126 -28.19 -29.27 -27.83
N TYR A 127 -28.08 -30.16 -26.85
CA TYR A 127 -28.93 -31.33 -26.67
C TYR A 127 -30.01 -31.02 -25.63
N SER A 128 -31.26 -31.42 -25.90
CA SER A 128 -32.37 -31.32 -24.96
C SER A 128 -33.35 -32.48 -25.17
N ASN A 129 -33.49 -33.35 -24.16
CA ASN A 129 -34.49 -34.44 -24.10
C ASN A 129 -34.60 -35.36 -25.33
N GLY A 130 -33.50 -35.59 -26.06
CA GLY A 130 -33.49 -36.43 -27.27
C GLY A 130 -33.41 -35.64 -28.59
N GLU A 131 -33.56 -34.32 -28.56
CA GLU A 131 -33.48 -33.44 -29.73
C GLU A 131 -32.18 -32.61 -29.73
N TYR A 132 -31.74 -32.19 -30.92
CA TYR A 132 -30.53 -31.37 -31.09
C TYR A 132 -30.79 -30.12 -31.93
N PHE A 133 -30.17 -29.02 -31.53
CA PHE A 133 -30.12 -27.78 -32.30
C PHE A 133 -28.79 -27.07 -32.07
N ARG A 134 -28.47 -26.07 -32.89
CA ARG A 134 -27.21 -25.33 -32.75
C ARG A 134 -27.34 -23.86 -33.16
N PHE A 135 -26.42 -23.05 -32.66
CA PHE A 135 -26.06 -21.74 -33.19
C PHE A 135 -24.68 -21.90 -33.83
N ASP A 136 -24.49 -21.40 -35.05
CA ASP A 136 -23.39 -21.81 -35.92
C ASP A 136 -23.09 -20.70 -36.93
N SER A 137 -21.98 -19.97 -36.76
CA SER A 137 -21.61 -18.85 -37.65
C SER A 137 -21.36 -19.31 -39.09
N SER A 138 -20.98 -20.57 -39.29
CA SER A 138 -20.75 -21.19 -40.60
C SER A 138 -22.03 -21.65 -41.34
N TYR A 139 -23.22 -21.47 -40.74
CA TYR A 139 -24.46 -21.95 -41.34
C TYR A 139 -25.00 -21.03 -42.43
N GLN A 140 -24.83 -21.44 -43.68
CA GLN A 140 -25.40 -20.77 -44.85
C GLN A 140 -26.92 -20.80 -44.82
N ILE A 141 -27.54 -19.62 -44.62
CA ILE A 141 -28.97 -19.43 -44.85
C ILE A 141 -29.28 -19.40 -46.36
N LYS A 142 -30.55 -19.61 -46.73
CA LYS A 142 -30.99 -19.39 -48.12
C LYS A 142 -31.05 -17.89 -48.40
N TRP A 143 -30.40 -17.46 -49.48
CA TRP A 143 -30.50 -16.10 -49.98
C TRP A 143 -31.97 -15.72 -50.28
N ASN A 144 -32.42 -14.58 -49.77
CA ASN A 144 -33.78 -14.11 -50.04
C ASN A 144 -33.81 -13.39 -51.39
N LYS A 145 -34.50 -13.97 -52.38
CA LYS A 145 -34.66 -13.41 -53.73
C LYS A 145 -35.33 -12.03 -53.78
N GLN A 146 -35.88 -11.53 -52.68
CA GLN A 146 -36.42 -10.17 -52.56
C GLN A 146 -35.33 -9.11 -52.31
N TRP A 147 -34.07 -9.50 -52.02
CA TRP A 147 -32.95 -8.59 -51.74
C TRP A 147 -32.29 -7.99 -53.00
N GLY A 148 -32.81 -8.27 -54.20
CA GLY A 148 -32.42 -7.59 -55.45
C GLY A 148 -31.36 -8.31 -56.29
N THR A 149 -30.51 -9.13 -55.69
CA THR A 149 -29.56 -10.03 -56.39
C THR A 149 -30.06 -11.48 -56.36
N ASP A 150 -29.61 -12.30 -57.32
CA ASP A 150 -29.91 -13.74 -57.34
C ASP A 150 -29.20 -14.52 -56.21
N ASP A 151 -28.05 -14.05 -55.73
CA ASP A 151 -27.20 -14.70 -54.74
C ASP A 151 -26.38 -13.72 -53.88
N GLN A 152 -25.73 -14.28 -52.84
CA GLN A 152 -24.90 -13.57 -51.87
C GLN A 152 -23.61 -12.99 -52.48
N GLN A 153 -22.87 -13.77 -53.29
CA GLN A 153 -21.56 -13.38 -53.82
C GLN A 153 -21.69 -12.19 -54.79
N THR A 154 -22.78 -12.16 -55.56
CA THR A 154 -23.15 -11.00 -56.38
C THR A 154 -23.39 -9.76 -55.51
N TRP A 155 -24.17 -9.87 -54.43
CA TRP A 155 -24.44 -8.73 -53.53
C TRP A 155 -23.17 -8.22 -52.82
N GLU A 156 -22.34 -9.12 -52.28
CA GLU A 156 -21.10 -8.77 -51.57
C GLU A 156 -20.13 -8.01 -52.48
N LYS A 157 -20.03 -8.43 -53.74
CA LYS A 157 -19.20 -7.80 -54.78
C LYS A 157 -19.76 -6.45 -55.25
N GLU A 158 -21.09 -6.29 -55.31
CA GLU A 158 -21.73 -5.02 -55.69
C GLU A 158 -21.66 -3.96 -54.59
N ASN A 159 -21.54 -4.39 -53.32
CA ASN A 159 -21.56 -3.51 -52.14
C ASN A 159 -20.20 -3.38 -51.41
N ASP A 160 -19.15 -4.05 -51.91
CA ASP A 160 -17.80 -4.13 -51.32
C ASP A 160 -17.82 -4.51 -49.82
N ARG A 161 -18.68 -5.48 -49.46
CA ARG A 161 -19.00 -5.82 -48.06
C ARG A 161 -19.42 -7.28 -47.91
N GLU A 162 -18.81 -8.00 -46.97
CA GLU A 162 -19.21 -9.36 -46.58
C GLU A 162 -20.63 -9.37 -45.97
N PHE A 163 -21.45 -10.35 -46.37
CA PHE A 163 -22.77 -10.57 -45.80
C PHE A 163 -22.67 -11.46 -44.57
N ILE A 164 -22.61 -10.85 -43.38
CA ILE A 164 -22.75 -11.57 -42.12
C ILE A 164 -24.22 -11.62 -41.67
N TYR A 165 -24.63 -12.78 -41.17
CA TYR A 165 -25.99 -13.05 -40.73
C TYR A 165 -26.06 -13.15 -39.18
N PRO A 166 -27.14 -12.70 -38.50
CA PRO A 166 -27.28 -12.75 -37.03
C PRO A 166 -27.54 -14.17 -36.49
N TRP A 167 -26.53 -15.03 -36.62
CA TRP A 167 -26.55 -16.44 -36.22
C TRP A 167 -26.71 -16.62 -34.70
N GLN A 168 -26.29 -15.65 -33.87
CA GLN A 168 -26.39 -15.68 -32.40
C GLN A 168 -27.85 -15.72 -31.87
N ILE A 169 -28.83 -15.46 -32.74
CA ILE A 169 -30.27 -15.53 -32.43
C ILE A 169 -31.02 -16.54 -33.29
N ASN A 170 -30.37 -17.19 -34.25
CA ASN A 170 -31.01 -18.09 -35.21
C ASN A 170 -30.73 -19.56 -34.84
N PRO A 171 -31.70 -20.29 -34.28
CA PRO A 171 -31.52 -21.70 -33.93
C PRO A 171 -31.61 -22.57 -35.18
N VAL A 172 -30.64 -23.46 -35.38
CA VAL A 172 -30.57 -24.37 -36.52
C VAL A 172 -30.88 -25.79 -36.06
N TRP A 173 -31.93 -26.41 -36.61
CA TRP A 173 -32.22 -27.82 -36.35
C TRP A 173 -31.02 -28.69 -36.76
N THR A 174 -30.68 -29.66 -35.92
CA THR A 174 -29.50 -30.51 -36.14
C THR A 174 -29.95 -31.96 -36.00
N ASN A 175 -29.67 -32.80 -36.99
CA ASN A 175 -30.03 -34.21 -36.93
C ASN A 175 -28.92 -34.97 -36.20
N ASP A 176 -29.21 -36.14 -35.64
CA ASP A 176 -28.20 -36.99 -34.98
C ASP A 176 -26.94 -37.15 -35.85
N ASN A 177 -27.08 -37.41 -37.14
CA ASN A 177 -25.96 -37.60 -38.07
C ASN A 177 -24.97 -36.42 -38.09
N ASP A 178 -25.46 -35.19 -37.87
CA ASP A 178 -24.68 -33.96 -37.93
C ASP A 178 -23.88 -33.68 -36.64
N ILE A 179 -24.16 -34.40 -35.55
CA ILE A 179 -23.45 -34.27 -34.26
C ILE A 179 -22.12 -35.08 -34.28
N PRO A 180 -20.97 -34.50 -33.90
CA PRO A 180 -19.69 -35.22 -33.87
C PRO A 180 -19.69 -36.45 -32.95
N SER A 181 -19.04 -37.54 -33.37
CA SER A 181 -19.01 -38.82 -32.67
C SER A 181 -18.54 -38.73 -31.21
N LEU A 182 -17.50 -37.93 -30.96
CA LEU A 182 -16.97 -37.63 -29.63
C LEU A 182 -18.03 -37.06 -28.66
N VAL A 183 -18.91 -36.20 -29.18
CA VAL A 183 -19.97 -35.55 -28.41
C VAL A 183 -21.15 -36.51 -28.21
N LYS A 184 -21.51 -37.29 -29.24
CA LYS A 184 -22.47 -38.41 -29.15
C LYS A 184 -22.08 -39.44 -28.10
N GLU A 185 -20.80 -39.79 -28.01
CA GLU A 185 -20.31 -40.80 -27.08
C GLU A 185 -20.49 -40.33 -25.63
N PHE A 186 -20.10 -39.08 -25.33
CA PHE A 186 -20.34 -38.47 -24.02
C PHE A 186 -21.84 -38.47 -23.64
N PHE A 187 -22.74 -38.16 -24.58
CA PHE A 187 -24.19 -38.25 -24.33
C PHE A 187 -24.64 -39.70 -24.07
N SER A 188 -24.16 -40.64 -24.88
CA SER A 188 -24.54 -42.07 -24.80
C SER A 188 -24.13 -42.69 -23.46
N GLN A 189 -22.94 -42.36 -22.96
CA GLN A 189 -22.45 -42.77 -21.63
C GLN A 189 -23.26 -42.17 -20.46
N LYS A 190 -24.07 -41.13 -20.71
CA LYS A 190 -24.75 -40.32 -19.67
C LYS A 190 -26.27 -40.15 -19.85
N LYS A 191 -26.89 -40.83 -20.81
CA LYS A 191 -28.28 -40.62 -21.25
C LYS A 191 -29.35 -40.65 -20.15
N ASN A 192 -29.12 -41.38 -19.06
CA ASN A 192 -30.04 -41.49 -17.91
C ASN A 192 -29.73 -40.54 -16.75
N GLN A 193 -28.70 -39.69 -16.86
CA GLN A 193 -28.21 -38.80 -15.80
C GLN A 193 -28.26 -37.30 -16.19
N ILE A 194 -28.53 -37.00 -17.45
CA ILE A 194 -28.34 -35.67 -18.06
C ILE A 194 -29.49 -35.40 -19.04
N ARG A 195 -30.15 -34.24 -18.91
CA ARG A 195 -31.31 -33.85 -19.74
C ARG A 195 -30.99 -32.74 -20.74
N VAL A 196 -30.03 -31.87 -20.42
CA VAL A 196 -29.58 -30.76 -21.26
C VAL A 196 -28.06 -30.74 -21.31
N VAL A 197 -27.49 -30.50 -22.50
CA VAL A 197 -26.04 -30.27 -22.66
C VAL A 197 -25.76 -29.15 -23.66
N TYR A 198 -24.86 -28.25 -23.29
CA TYR A 198 -24.19 -27.33 -24.20
C TYR A 198 -22.85 -27.94 -24.61
N ALA A 199 -22.62 -28.09 -25.91
CA ALA A 199 -21.35 -28.49 -26.50
C ALA A 199 -20.80 -27.34 -27.36
N ILE A 200 -19.80 -26.66 -26.81
CA ILE A 200 -19.27 -25.37 -27.25
C ILE A 200 -17.95 -25.65 -27.98
N LEU A 201 -17.85 -25.29 -29.26
CA LEU A 201 -16.59 -25.38 -30.01
C LEU A 201 -15.57 -24.39 -29.46
N LEU A 202 -14.35 -24.84 -29.17
CA LEU A 202 -13.33 -24.01 -28.53
C LEU A 202 -12.52 -23.21 -29.55
N ASN A 203 -12.62 -21.88 -29.47
CA ASN A 203 -11.73 -20.98 -30.22
C ASN A 203 -10.36 -20.85 -29.52
N ASN A 204 -10.30 -20.97 -28.19
CA ASN A 204 -9.06 -21.08 -27.41
C ASN A 204 -9.25 -22.05 -26.23
N VAL A 205 -8.39 -23.07 -26.12
CA VAL A 205 -8.50 -24.14 -25.12
C VAL A 205 -7.78 -23.78 -23.81
N GLU A 206 -6.65 -23.08 -23.89
CA GLU A 206 -5.87 -22.64 -22.72
C GLU A 206 -6.68 -21.64 -21.89
N GLU A 207 -7.43 -20.77 -22.57
CA GLU A 207 -8.31 -19.79 -21.97
C GLU A 207 -9.38 -20.46 -21.07
N ILE A 208 -10.02 -21.51 -21.58
CA ILE A 208 -11.06 -22.24 -20.84
C ILE A 208 -10.46 -23.15 -19.76
N ASN A 209 -9.27 -23.73 -19.98
CA ASN A 209 -8.53 -24.41 -18.92
C ASN A 209 -8.18 -23.45 -17.76
N SER A 210 -7.75 -22.23 -18.05
CA SER A 210 -7.51 -21.19 -17.03
C SER A 210 -8.80 -20.84 -16.27
N ALA A 211 -9.91 -20.62 -16.98
CA ALA A 211 -11.21 -20.35 -16.39
C ALA A 211 -11.69 -21.50 -15.46
N LEU A 212 -11.56 -22.75 -15.91
CA LEU A 212 -11.91 -23.94 -15.11
C LEU A 212 -11.01 -24.13 -13.89
N ASN A 213 -9.72 -23.79 -13.98
CA ASN A 213 -8.80 -23.85 -12.85
C ASN A 213 -9.09 -22.76 -11.81
N GLN A 214 -9.46 -21.55 -12.22
CA GLN A 214 -9.92 -20.49 -11.30
C GLN A 214 -11.24 -20.88 -10.60
N LEU A 215 -12.20 -21.47 -11.33
CA LEU A 215 -13.45 -22.01 -10.77
C LEU A 215 -13.19 -23.10 -9.70
N LYS A 216 -12.22 -23.99 -9.94
CA LYS A 216 -11.81 -25.04 -8.98
C LYS A 216 -11.21 -24.45 -7.68
N GLN A 217 -10.58 -23.28 -7.75
CA GLN A 217 -9.89 -22.63 -6.62
C GLN A 217 -10.81 -21.82 -5.71
N GLN A 218 -12.05 -21.50 -6.13
CA GLN A 218 -12.99 -20.68 -5.37
C GLN A 218 -14.27 -21.44 -4.95
N PRO A 219 -14.21 -22.67 -4.39
CA PRO A 219 -15.38 -23.53 -4.23
C PRO A 219 -16.49 -22.96 -3.32
N HIS A 220 -16.19 -21.96 -2.49
CA HIS A 220 -17.18 -21.19 -1.73
C HIS A 220 -18.14 -20.37 -2.63
N MET A 221 -17.81 -20.12 -3.90
CA MET A 221 -18.68 -19.38 -4.82
C MET A 221 -20.06 -20.02 -5.03
N PHE A 222 -20.16 -21.34 -4.83
CA PHE A 222 -21.40 -22.11 -5.03
C PHE A 222 -22.34 -22.01 -3.83
N LEU A 223 -21.95 -21.33 -2.74
CA LEU A 223 -22.66 -21.32 -1.46
C LEU A 223 -24.10 -20.79 -1.57
N PHE A 224 -24.39 -19.88 -2.51
CA PHE A 224 -25.68 -19.22 -2.67
C PHE A 224 -26.58 -19.75 -3.80
N LEU A 225 -26.11 -20.70 -4.63
CA LEU A 225 -26.97 -21.35 -5.64
C LEU A 225 -28.20 -22.02 -4.99
N ARG A 226 -29.35 -21.99 -5.66
CA ARG A 226 -30.64 -22.49 -5.14
C ARG A 226 -30.75 -24.01 -5.24
N ASN A 227 -30.44 -24.60 -6.39
CA ASN A 227 -30.79 -25.99 -6.73
C ASN A 227 -29.57 -26.93 -6.85
N ILE A 228 -28.46 -26.45 -7.45
CA ILE A 228 -27.29 -27.29 -7.75
C ILE A 228 -26.60 -27.73 -6.45
N CYS A 229 -26.64 -29.02 -6.16
CA CYS A 229 -26.03 -29.60 -4.96
C CYS A 229 -24.64 -30.18 -5.22
N ARG A 230 -24.33 -30.55 -6.48
CA ARG A 230 -23.01 -31.06 -6.87
C ARG A 230 -22.59 -30.56 -8.27
N MET A 231 -21.40 -29.99 -8.34
CA MET A 231 -20.67 -29.70 -9.57
C MET A 231 -19.53 -30.71 -9.74
N THR A 232 -19.33 -31.22 -10.95
CA THR A 232 -18.28 -32.21 -11.26
C THR A 232 -17.46 -31.76 -12.45
N PHE A 233 -16.20 -31.39 -12.21
CA PHE A 233 -15.20 -31.14 -13.24
C PHE A 233 -14.56 -32.48 -13.61
N LEU A 234 -14.62 -32.86 -14.88
CA LEU A 234 -13.92 -34.01 -15.44
C LEU A 234 -12.71 -33.47 -16.22
N THR A 235 -11.52 -33.58 -15.63
CA THR A 235 -10.27 -33.16 -16.27
C THR A 235 -9.67 -34.34 -17.06
N GLN A 236 -8.33 -34.46 -17.15
CA GLN A 236 -7.66 -35.66 -17.66
C GLN A 236 -8.21 -36.94 -17.00
N PRO A 237 -8.21 -38.11 -17.68
CA PRO A 237 -9.17 -39.21 -17.45
C PRO A 237 -9.35 -39.76 -16.02
N ASN A 238 -8.43 -39.52 -15.09
CA ASN A 238 -8.51 -39.95 -13.69
C ASN A 238 -8.74 -38.80 -12.68
N ASP A 239 -8.64 -37.53 -13.09
CA ASP A 239 -8.90 -36.37 -12.21
C ASP A 239 -10.35 -35.90 -12.31
N THR A 240 -11.10 -36.15 -11.24
CA THR A 240 -12.47 -35.66 -11.06
C THR A 240 -12.50 -34.74 -9.85
N ILE A 241 -12.79 -33.45 -10.07
CA ILE A 241 -13.05 -32.51 -8.98
C ILE A 241 -14.56 -32.39 -8.76
N SER A 242 -15.07 -32.92 -7.65
CA SER A 242 -16.47 -32.77 -7.25
C SER A 242 -16.60 -31.75 -6.13
N ILE A 243 -17.30 -30.64 -6.40
CA ILE A 243 -17.71 -29.67 -5.39
C ILE A 243 -19.15 -30.02 -4.96
N ALA A 244 -19.36 -30.27 -3.67
CA ALA A 244 -20.67 -30.63 -3.12
C ALA A 244 -21.04 -29.77 -1.91
N ARG A 245 -22.35 -29.57 -1.70
CA ARG A 245 -22.90 -28.78 -0.59
C ARG A 245 -23.83 -29.64 0.27
N ASP A 246 -23.52 -29.79 1.56
CA ASP A 246 -24.45 -30.34 2.56
C ASP A 246 -24.84 -29.28 3.60
N PHE A 247 -25.91 -29.55 4.33
CA PHE A 247 -26.32 -28.77 5.50
C PHE A 247 -26.46 -29.70 6.70
N SER A 248 -25.54 -29.59 7.66
CA SER A 248 -25.49 -30.44 8.84
C SER A 248 -25.09 -29.65 10.09
N HIS A 249 -25.78 -29.89 11.21
CA HIS A 249 -25.59 -29.20 12.50
C HIS A 249 -25.61 -27.66 12.42
N GLY A 250 -26.51 -27.12 11.57
CA GLY A 250 -26.68 -25.68 11.35
C GLY A 250 -25.59 -25.02 10.50
N LEU A 251 -24.70 -25.80 9.90
CA LEU A 251 -23.62 -25.32 9.03
C LEU A 251 -23.83 -25.82 7.60
N LYS A 252 -23.60 -24.94 6.63
CA LYS A 252 -23.51 -25.31 5.21
C LYS A 252 -22.03 -25.56 4.90
N LYS A 253 -21.67 -26.79 4.52
CA LYS A 253 -20.28 -27.16 4.25
C LYS A 253 -20.07 -27.32 2.75
N VAL A 254 -18.90 -26.90 2.31
CA VAL A 254 -18.42 -27.07 0.95
C VAL A 254 -17.40 -28.19 0.98
N HIS A 255 -17.61 -29.22 0.16
CA HIS A 255 -16.70 -30.35 0.02
C HIS A 255 -16.01 -30.29 -1.33
N VAL A 256 -14.70 -30.50 -1.35
CA VAL A 256 -13.91 -30.76 -2.55
C VAL A 256 -13.39 -32.18 -2.44
N ASN A 257 -13.78 -33.05 -3.39
CA ASN A 257 -13.39 -34.46 -3.44
C ASN A 257 -13.67 -35.22 -2.14
N ASN A 258 -14.87 -35.04 -1.61
CA ASN A 258 -15.38 -35.60 -0.35
C ASN A 258 -14.59 -35.18 0.92
N LYS A 259 -13.66 -34.24 0.81
CA LYS A 259 -13.03 -33.56 1.96
C LYS A 259 -13.70 -32.22 2.17
N ILE A 260 -13.92 -31.83 3.42
CA ILE A 260 -14.44 -30.48 3.74
C ILE A 260 -13.36 -29.46 3.40
N ASP A 261 -13.68 -28.53 2.50
CA ASP A 261 -12.89 -27.35 2.16
C ASP A 261 -13.18 -26.21 3.14
N SER A 262 -14.46 -25.86 3.29
CA SER A 262 -14.90 -24.75 4.12
C SER A 262 -16.29 -25.01 4.72
N GLN A 263 -16.57 -24.36 5.85
CA GLN A 263 -17.87 -24.45 6.54
C GLN A 263 -18.38 -23.04 6.84
N TRP A 264 -19.69 -22.88 6.73
CA TRP A 264 -20.33 -21.57 6.72
C TRP A 264 -21.60 -21.58 7.59
N ILE A 265 -21.72 -20.58 8.47
CA ILE A 265 -23.00 -20.26 9.11
C ILE A 265 -23.79 -19.42 8.11
N ILE A 266 -24.98 -19.84 7.72
CA ILE A 266 -25.84 -19.10 6.79
C ILE A 266 -27.02 -18.50 7.54
N LYS A 267 -27.33 -17.23 7.26
CA LYS A 267 -28.55 -16.57 7.70
C LYS A 267 -29.29 -16.02 6.48
N HIS A 268 -30.59 -16.29 6.42
CA HIS A 268 -31.52 -15.69 5.47
C HIS A 268 -32.29 -14.56 6.17
N PHE A 269 -32.56 -13.49 5.44
CA PHE A 269 -33.41 -12.37 5.83
C PHE A 269 -34.42 -12.13 4.70
N GLU A 270 -35.68 -12.06 5.09
CA GLU A 270 -36.79 -11.68 4.21
C GLU A 270 -37.17 -10.25 4.59
N LEU A 271 -36.82 -9.29 3.73
CA LEU A 271 -36.85 -7.87 4.04
C LEU A 271 -38.07 -7.20 3.39
N ASP A 272 -39.07 -6.81 4.20
CA ASP A 272 -40.19 -5.99 3.74
C ASP A 272 -39.70 -4.62 3.24
N ILE A 273 -40.19 -4.21 2.07
CA ILE A 273 -39.81 -2.95 1.42
C ILE A 273 -40.84 -1.87 1.80
N PRO A 274 -40.43 -0.76 2.46
CA PRO A 274 -41.35 0.31 2.85
C PRO A 274 -42.02 0.98 1.64
N ASP A 275 -43.26 1.45 1.82
CA ASP A 275 -44.02 2.10 0.75
C ASP A 275 -43.31 3.34 0.17
N ASP A 276 -42.59 4.10 1.00
CA ASP A 276 -41.80 5.25 0.54
C ASP A 276 -40.62 4.85 -0.36
N ILE A 277 -40.16 3.59 -0.27
CA ILE A 277 -39.12 3.03 -1.14
C ILE A 277 -39.77 2.43 -2.39
N LEU A 278 -40.95 1.80 -2.28
CA LEU A 278 -41.72 1.31 -3.43
C LEU A 278 -42.11 2.44 -4.38
N GLU A 279 -42.56 3.58 -3.85
CA GLU A 279 -42.88 4.79 -4.62
C GLU A 279 -41.65 5.23 -5.46
N LYS A 280 -40.51 5.44 -4.80
CA LYS A 280 -39.23 5.82 -5.44
C LYS A 280 -38.71 4.77 -6.44
N LEU A 281 -38.91 3.47 -6.15
CA LEU A 281 -38.53 2.38 -7.05
C LEU A 281 -39.43 2.30 -8.29
N SER A 282 -40.69 2.75 -8.22
CA SER A 282 -41.58 2.81 -9.39
C SER A 282 -41.07 3.80 -10.44
N GLU A 283 -40.45 4.90 -9.98
CA GLU A 283 -39.83 5.96 -10.79
C GLU A 283 -38.39 5.63 -11.23
N ASP A 284 -37.68 4.72 -10.55
CA ASP A 284 -36.30 4.34 -10.90
C ASP A 284 -36.26 3.64 -12.27
N THR A 285 -36.03 4.43 -13.32
CA THR A 285 -35.92 3.95 -14.71
C THR A 285 -34.77 2.96 -14.92
N LYS A 286 -33.77 2.94 -14.03
CA LYS A 286 -32.62 2.03 -14.05
C LYS A 286 -32.93 0.70 -13.35
N ALA A 287 -33.88 0.70 -12.41
CA ALA A 287 -34.39 -0.51 -11.79
C ALA A 287 -35.16 -1.39 -12.80
N PRO A 288 -34.96 -2.72 -12.82
CA PRO A 288 -35.73 -3.65 -13.65
C PRO A 288 -37.21 -3.69 -13.25
N GLU A 289 -38.11 -3.87 -14.22
CA GLU A 289 -39.57 -3.94 -14.01
C GLU A 289 -39.96 -4.81 -12.81
N LYS A 290 -39.43 -6.03 -12.70
CA LYS A 290 -39.73 -6.95 -11.59
C LYS A 290 -39.28 -6.51 -10.21
N LEU A 291 -38.38 -5.53 -10.09
CA LEU A 291 -37.92 -4.98 -8.81
C LEU A 291 -38.60 -3.65 -8.46
N ARG A 292 -39.33 -3.02 -9.39
CA ARG A 292 -40.15 -1.83 -9.11
C ARG A 292 -41.44 -2.13 -8.35
N PHE A 293 -41.90 -3.38 -8.44
CA PHE A 293 -43.18 -3.84 -7.88
C PHE A 293 -43.05 -5.01 -6.90
N ILE A 294 -41.82 -5.41 -6.55
CA ILE A 294 -41.57 -6.46 -5.55
C ILE A 294 -41.80 -5.87 -4.15
N LYS A 295 -42.50 -6.58 -3.27
CA LYS A 295 -42.78 -6.11 -1.89
C LYS A 295 -41.74 -6.53 -0.86
N LYS A 296 -40.90 -7.51 -1.20
CA LYS A 296 -39.93 -8.16 -0.32
C LYS A 296 -38.63 -8.40 -1.05
N ALA A 297 -37.50 -8.30 -0.35
CA ALA A 297 -36.19 -8.69 -0.86
C ALA A 297 -35.61 -9.86 -0.05
N GLU A 298 -34.99 -10.82 -0.74
CA GLU A 298 -34.14 -11.83 -0.10
C GLU A 298 -32.73 -11.25 0.12
N MET A 299 -32.18 -11.45 1.31
CA MET A 299 -30.76 -11.22 1.61
C MET A 299 -30.21 -12.42 2.37
N PHE A 300 -28.99 -12.85 2.03
CA PHE A 300 -28.31 -13.95 2.70
C PHE A 300 -26.91 -13.50 3.13
N PHE A 301 -26.54 -13.80 4.37
CA PHE A 301 -25.16 -13.68 4.85
C PHE A 301 -24.54 -15.05 5.07
N ALA A 302 -23.23 -15.14 4.85
CA ALA A 302 -22.42 -16.30 5.21
C ALA A 302 -21.18 -15.90 6.02
N ALA A 303 -21.09 -16.42 7.24
CA ALA A 303 -19.91 -16.28 8.11
C ALA A 303 -19.06 -17.54 8.04
N LYS A 304 -17.76 -17.39 7.82
CA LYS A 304 -16.79 -18.50 7.74
C LYS A 304 -16.61 -19.12 9.13
N TYR A 305 -16.61 -20.45 9.21
CA TYR A 305 -16.52 -21.18 10.47
C TYR A 305 -15.53 -22.35 10.35
N LYS A 306 -14.62 -22.43 11.32
CA LYS A 306 -13.67 -23.52 11.49
C LYS A 306 -14.03 -24.30 12.74
N VAL A 307 -14.00 -25.63 12.66
CA VAL A 307 -14.36 -26.50 13.80
C VAL A 307 -13.44 -26.20 15.00
N PRO A 308 -13.99 -25.90 16.19
CA PRO A 308 -13.22 -25.72 17.41
C PRO A 308 -12.35 -26.94 17.75
N VAL A 309 -11.04 -26.73 17.87
CA VAL A 309 -10.08 -27.72 18.39
C VAL A 309 -9.74 -27.31 19.82
N HIS A 310 -9.95 -28.23 20.77
CA HIS A 310 -9.66 -28.01 22.19
C HIS A 310 -8.48 -28.88 22.64
N ASN A 311 -7.79 -28.47 23.72
CA ASN A 311 -6.78 -29.30 24.38
C ASN A 311 -7.44 -30.31 25.33
N GLU A 312 -6.63 -31.14 25.99
CA GLU A 312 -7.08 -32.17 26.94
C GLU A 312 -7.79 -31.58 28.18
N ASN A 313 -7.52 -30.31 28.51
CA ASN A 313 -8.20 -29.56 29.59
C ASN A 313 -9.55 -28.95 29.14
N GLY A 314 -9.93 -29.07 27.86
CA GLY A 314 -11.13 -28.45 27.29
C GLY A 314 -10.98 -26.99 26.87
N GLU A 315 -9.77 -26.45 26.85
CA GLU A 315 -9.47 -25.06 26.45
C GLU A 315 -9.35 -24.95 24.93
N LEU A 316 -9.87 -23.87 24.34
CA LEU A 316 -9.91 -23.67 22.88
C LEU A 316 -8.52 -23.32 22.32
N ILE A 317 -7.91 -24.27 21.58
CA ILE A 317 -6.65 -24.04 20.85
C ILE A 317 -6.89 -23.19 19.60
N SER A 318 -7.89 -23.55 18.78
CA SER A 318 -8.15 -22.84 17.52
C SER A 318 -9.56 -23.07 16.96
N GLY A 319 -9.98 -22.21 16.03
CA GLY A 319 -11.24 -22.31 15.31
C GLY A 319 -12.31 -21.30 15.77
N GLY A 320 -13.57 -21.65 15.54
CA GLY A 320 -14.72 -20.77 15.73
C GLY A 320 -15.07 -19.97 14.47
N ILE A 321 -15.74 -18.83 14.66
CA ILE A 321 -16.02 -17.87 13.58
C ILE A 321 -14.72 -17.21 13.11
N GLU A 322 -14.49 -17.17 11.80
CA GLU A 322 -13.30 -16.55 11.18
C GLU A 322 -13.71 -15.28 10.42
N LYS A 323 -12.90 -14.21 10.52
CA LYS A 323 -13.04 -13.02 9.67
C LYS A 323 -12.52 -13.34 8.27
N LEU A 324 -13.21 -12.87 7.24
CA LEU A 324 -12.80 -13.04 5.85
C LEU A 324 -11.50 -12.28 5.53
N HIS A 325 -10.70 -12.84 4.62
CA HIS A 325 -9.63 -12.11 3.95
C HIS A 325 -10.22 -11.11 2.95
N GLU A 326 -9.51 -10.03 2.61
CA GLU A 326 -10.07 -8.98 1.76
C GLU A 326 -10.50 -9.49 0.37
N GLN A 327 -9.69 -10.40 -0.20
CA GLN A 327 -9.98 -11.09 -1.47
C GLN A 327 -11.14 -12.10 -1.38
N ASP A 328 -11.47 -12.60 -0.18
CA ASP A 328 -12.60 -13.52 0.03
C ASP A 328 -13.92 -12.72 0.12
N SER A 329 -13.86 -11.42 0.48
CA SER A 329 -15.01 -10.55 0.75
C SER A 329 -15.73 -10.03 -0.52
N VAL A 330 -16.06 -10.92 -1.44
CA VAL A 330 -16.78 -10.56 -2.67
C VAL A 330 -18.29 -10.43 -2.43
N LEU A 331 -18.94 -9.44 -3.06
CA LEU A 331 -20.40 -9.39 -3.12
C LEU A 331 -20.95 -10.43 -4.11
N PHE A 332 -22.07 -11.05 -3.74
CA PHE A 332 -22.81 -11.98 -4.56
C PHE A 332 -24.12 -11.37 -5.04
N SER A 333 -24.44 -11.60 -6.32
CA SER A 333 -25.76 -11.39 -6.89
C SER A 333 -26.13 -12.70 -7.59
N TYR A 334 -26.60 -13.66 -6.78
CA TYR A 334 -26.76 -15.10 -7.04
C TYR A 334 -25.45 -15.87 -7.29
N LEU A 335 -24.54 -15.26 -8.03
CA LEU A 335 -23.17 -15.68 -8.33
C LEU A 335 -22.19 -14.57 -7.93
N PRO A 336 -20.89 -14.85 -7.79
CA PRO A 336 -19.92 -13.82 -7.43
C PRO A 336 -19.86 -12.71 -8.49
N THR A 337 -19.57 -11.51 -8.00
CA THR A 337 -19.20 -10.32 -8.79
C THR A 337 -17.67 -10.18 -8.79
N LYS A 338 -17.11 -9.03 -9.22
CA LYS A 338 -15.73 -8.65 -8.88
C LYS A 338 -15.65 -7.50 -7.87
N ILE A 339 -16.68 -7.36 -7.03
CA ILE A 339 -16.85 -6.21 -6.13
C ILE A 339 -16.35 -6.61 -4.73
N PHE A 340 -15.08 -6.31 -4.46
CA PHE A 340 -14.38 -6.58 -3.19
C PHE A 340 -14.23 -5.32 -2.31
N GLU A 341 -14.53 -4.14 -2.85
CA GLU A 341 -14.21 -2.81 -2.27
C GLU A 341 -14.78 -2.55 -0.87
N TYR A 342 -15.85 -3.24 -0.48
CA TYR A 342 -16.55 -3.04 0.80
C TYR A 342 -16.02 -3.86 1.97
N LYS A 343 -15.20 -4.91 1.72
CA LYS A 343 -14.45 -5.65 2.76
C LYS A 343 -15.29 -6.08 3.99
N PHE A 344 -16.53 -6.51 3.77
CA PHE A 344 -17.43 -6.96 4.82
C PHE A 344 -16.92 -8.25 5.50
N PRO A 345 -17.17 -8.45 6.81
CA PRO A 345 -16.68 -9.62 7.54
C PRO A 345 -17.45 -10.93 7.21
N VAL A 346 -18.45 -10.86 6.33
CA VAL A 346 -19.32 -11.96 5.89
C VAL A 346 -19.54 -11.85 4.38
N LEU A 347 -19.76 -12.98 3.69
CA LEU A 347 -20.21 -12.94 2.30
C LEU A 347 -21.66 -12.49 2.27
N ILE A 348 -22.02 -11.62 1.33
CA ILE A 348 -23.38 -11.07 1.19
C ILE A 348 -23.91 -11.41 -0.19
N ASN A 349 -25.04 -12.12 -0.22
CA ASN A 349 -25.83 -12.38 -1.43
C ASN A 349 -27.17 -11.65 -1.36
N ALA A 350 -27.42 -10.76 -2.31
CA ALA A 350 -28.70 -10.07 -2.48
C ALA A 350 -28.88 -9.70 -3.97
N ASN A 351 -30.07 -9.21 -4.33
CA ASN A 351 -30.41 -8.87 -5.72
C ASN A 351 -29.76 -7.55 -6.20
N PHE A 352 -28.46 -7.34 -5.96
CA PHE A 352 -27.76 -6.11 -6.34
C PHE A 352 -27.81 -5.86 -7.85
N LEU A 353 -28.12 -4.62 -8.24
CA LEU A 353 -28.03 -4.18 -9.64
C LEU A 353 -26.58 -3.87 -9.99
N THR A 354 -25.97 -4.70 -10.83
CA THR A 354 -24.62 -4.50 -11.36
C THR A 354 -24.64 -3.95 -12.77
N ASN A 355 -23.49 -3.45 -13.23
CA ASN A 355 -23.20 -3.24 -14.66
C ASN A 355 -23.25 -4.59 -15.45
N VAL A 356 -22.92 -4.60 -16.75
CA VAL A 356 -23.09 -5.81 -17.59
C VAL A 356 -22.09 -6.91 -17.25
N ASN A 357 -20.80 -6.57 -17.15
CA ASN A 357 -19.73 -7.53 -16.81
C ASN A 357 -19.73 -7.99 -15.33
N ARG A 358 -20.52 -7.32 -14.48
CA ARG A 358 -20.65 -7.52 -13.02
C ARG A 358 -19.40 -7.19 -12.21
N GLU A 359 -18.61 -6.23 -12.69
CA GLU A 359 -17.43 -5.71 -11.98
C GLU A 359 -17.74 -4.47 -11.13
N GLN A 360 -18.87 -3.80 -11.37
CA GLN A 360 -19.32 -2.62 -10.62
C GLN A 360 -20.80 -2.73 -10.24
N ILE A 361 -21.16 -2.12 -9.10
CA ILE A 361 -22.54 -1.93 -8.63
C ILE A 361 -23.08 -0.57 -9.08
N HIS A 362 -24.37 -0.50 -9.44
CA HIS A 362 -25.05 0.77 -9.70
C HIS A 362 -25.26 1.53 -8.39
N THR A 363 -24.28 2.34 -8.00
CA THR A 363 -24.28 3.12 -6.73
C THR A 363 -25.43 4.12 -6.67
N ASP A 364 -25.86 4.61 -7.82
CA ASP A 364 -26.91 5.60 -8.02
C ASP A 364 -28.34 5.06 -7.85
N SER A 365 -28.58 3.76 -8.11
CA SER A 365 -29.92 3.19 -7.99
C SER A 365 -30.44 3.14 -6.55
N ILE A 366 -31.72 3.47 -6.40
CA ILE A 366 -32.45 3.48 -5.12
C ILE A 366 -32.47 2.09 -4.49
N TRP A 367 -32.55 1.03 -5.32
CA TRP A 367 -32.53 -0.36 -4.87
C TRP A 367 -31.23 -0.71 -4.12
N ASN A 368 -30.07 -0.39 -4.69
CA ASN A 368 -28.78 -0.67 -4.08
C ASN A 368 -28.54 0.21 -2.84
N GLN A 369 -28.95 1.48 -2.88
CA GLN A 369 -28.90 2.37 -1.71
C GLN A 369 -29.71 1.82 -0.53
N TRP A 370 -30.91 1.27 -0.79
CA TRP A 370 -31.75 0.63 0.24
C TRP A 370 -31.14 -0.68 0.74
N LEU A 371 -30.60 -1.54 -0.13
CA LEU A 371 -29.89 -2.75 0.32
C LEU A 371 -28.71 -2.40 1.24
N PHE A 372 -27.92 -1.36 0.93
CA PHE A 372 -26.81 -0.93 1.79
C PHE A 372 -27.26 -0.28 3.11
N ASP A 373 -28.45 0.35 3.18
CA ASP A 373 -29.10 0.72 4.44
C ASP A 373 -29.44 -0.52 5.29
N LYS A 374 -29.86 -1.64 4.68
CA LYS A 374 -30.19 -2.87 5.44
C LYS A 374 -28.97 -3.67 5.89
N ILE A 375 -27.93 -3.81 5.07
CA ILE A 375 -26.77 -4.67 5.37
C ILE A 375 -26.22 -4.45 6.80
N SER A 376 -26.01 -3.20 7.23
CA SER A 376 -25.41 -2.94 8.55
C SER A 376 -26.31 -3.39 9.70
N GLY A 377 -27.60 -3.00 9.67
CA GLY A 377 -28.58 -3.35 10.70
C GLY A 377 -28.78 -4.86 10.83
N GLU A 378 -28.88 -5.57 9.70
CA GLU A 378 -29.02 -7.02 9.69
C GLU A 378 -27.78 -7.75 10.23
N ILE A 379 -26.56 -7.20 10.03
CA ILE A 379 -25.34 -7.78 10.62
C ILE A 379 -25.40 -7.66 12.16
N PHE A 380 -25.74 -6.49 12.72
CA PHE A 380 -25.87 -6.34 14.17
C PHE A 380 -27.02 -7.17 14.76
N GLN A 381 -28.14 -7.29 14.06
CA GLN A 381 -29.25 -8.17 14.44
C GLN A 381 -28.86 -9.66 14.38
N TRP A 382 -28.01 -10.07 13.44
CA TRP A 382 -27.49 -11.45 13.41
C TRP A 382 -26.47 -11.73 14.52
N ILE A 383 -25.57 -10.78 14.81
CA ILE A 383 -24.66 -10.86 15.96
C ILE A 383 -25.48 -11.04 17.24
N LYS A 384 -26.55 -10.26 17.42
CA LYS A 384 -27.49 -10.37 18.56
C LYS A 384 -28.17 -11.74 18.70
N GLU A 385 -28.31 -12.51 17.62
CA GLU A 385 -28.73 -13.90 17.67
C GLU A 385 -27.58 -14.85 18.03
N LEU A 386 -26.46 -14.77 17.28
CA LEU A 386 -25.28 -15.63 17.46
C LEU A 386 -24.65 -15.51 18.85
N VAL A 387 -24.68 -14.32 19.45
CA VAL A 387 -24.21 -14.05 20.81
C VAL A 387 -25.02 -14.79 21.86
N LYS A 388 -26.31 -15.11 21.60
CA LYS A 388 -27.14 -15.93 22.52
C LYS A 388 -26.78 -17.41 22.42
N ASP A 389 -26.49 -17.90 21.22
CA ASP A 389 -26.13 -19.30 20.97
C ASP A 389 -24.84 -19.66 21.74
N ASN A 390 -24.91 -20.73 22.54
CA ASN A 390 -23.78 -21.22 23.33
C ASN A 390 -22.63 -21.77 22.46
N LYS A 391 -22.87 -22.09 21.18
CA LYS A 391 -21.87 -22.52 20.20
C LYS A 391 -20.95 -21.39 19.70
N PHE A 392 -21.43 -20.14 19.71
CA PHE A 392 -20.72 -19.00 19.12
C PHE A 392 -20.39 -17.93 20.18
N ARG A 393 -21.36 -17.51 20.99
CA ARG A 393 -21.20 -16.52 22.08
C ARG A 393 -20.39 -15.30 21.61
N PHE A 394 -19.32 -14.95 22.32
CA PHE A 394 -18.48 -13.79 22.06
C PHE A 394 -17.73 -13.85 20.70
N GLN A 395 -17.55 -15.03 20.09
CA GLN A 395 -16.92 -15.14 18.77
C GLN A 395 -17.71 -14.40 17.68
N ALA A 396 -19.01 -14.18 17.89
CA ALA A 396 -19.85 -13.42 16.97
C ALA A 396 -19.42 -11.95 16.83
N TYR A 397 -18.69 -11.37 17.80
CA TYR A 397 -18.15 -10.01 17.67
C TYR A 397 -17.08 -9.88 16.59
N ARG A 398 -16.49 -10.99 16.11
CA ARG A 398 -15.63 -11.03 14.92
C ARG A 398 -16.37 -10.65 13.62
N LEU A 399 -17.71 -10.64 13.64
CA LEU A 399 -18.56 -10.24 12.51
C LEU A 399 -18.98 -8.77 12.56
N ILE A 400 -18.53 -8.00 13.56
CA ILE A 400 -18.74 -6.54 13.57
C ILE A 400 -18.04 -5.94 12.34
N PRO A 401 -18.75 -5.19 11.48
CA PRO A 401 -18.17 -4.63 10.28
C PRO A 401 -17.40 -3.34 10.59
N SER A 402 -16.43 -3.00 9.75
CA SER A 402 -15.78 -1.68 9.82
C SER A 402 -16.68 -0.61 9.17
N LYS A 403 -16.53 0.66 9.59
CA LYS A 403 -17.07 1.78 8.80
C LYS A 403 -16.37 1.84 7.45
N LEU A 404 -17.13 2.18 6.41
CA LEU A 404 -16.65 2.35 5.05
C LEU A 404 -16.18 3.81 4.83
N ASN A 405 -15.32 4.08 3.83
CA ASN A 405 -14.97 5.47 3.52
C ASN A 405 -16.19 6.21 2.91
N PRO A 406 -16.74 7.28 3.53
CA PRO A 406 -17.89 8.01 3.00
C PRO A 406 -17.59 8.76 1.69
N GLU A 407 -16.32 9.00 1.34
CA GLU A 407 -15.94 9.69 0.10
C GLU A 407 -16.05 8.80 -1.15
N ASN A 408 -16.09 7.47 -0.99
CA ASN A 408 -16.10 6.54 -2.12
C ASN A 408 -17.37 6.64 -2.97
N ASN A 409 -18.56 6.57 -2.37
CA ASN A 409 -19.84 6.67 -3.07
C ASN A 409 -21.04 6.80 -2.08
N ILE A 410 -22.25 7.00 -2.62
CA ILE A 410 -23.48 7.10 -1.81
C ILE A 410 -23.84 5.80 -1.05
N LEU A 411 -23.41 4.61 -1.50
CA LEU A 411 -23.69 3.34 -0.82
C LEU A 411 -22.90 3.23 0.49
N THR A 412 -21.63 3.66 0.52
CA THR A 412 -20.83 3.67 1.75
C THR A 412 -21.44 4.60 2.80
N LYS A 413 -22.00 5.75 2.37
CA LYS A 413 -22.78 6.64 3.24
C LYS A 413 -24.03 5.96 3.80
N ARG A 414 -24.88 5.35 2.96
CA ARG A 414 -26.09 4.62 3.42
C ARG A 414 -25.77 3.54 4.46
N PHE A 415 -24.71 2.77 4.22
CA PHE A 415 -24.21 1.78 5.17
C PHE A 415 -23.73 2.42 6.47
N ASN A 416 -22.94 3.50 6.42
CA ASN A 416 -22.42 4.19 7.62
C ASN A 416 -23.53 4.87 8.45
N ASP A 417 -24.58 5.40 7.79
CA ASP A 417 -25.76 5.96 8.45
C ASP A 417 -26.56 4.86 9.17
N SER A 418 -26.62 3.65 8.61
CA SER A 418 -27.24 2.46 9.23
C SER A 418 -26.39 1.88 10.36
N TYR A 419 -25.08 1.78 10.15
CA TYR A 419 -24.10 1.38 11.15
C TYR A 419 -24.22 2.24 12.41
N SER A 420 -24.29 3.56 12.24
CA SER A 420 -24.27 4.51 13.36
C SER A 420 -25.60 4.49 14.15
N ARG A 421 -26.73 4.20 13.50
CA ARG A 421 -28.00 3.85 14.19
C ARG A 421 -27.87 2.51 14.94
N SER A 422 -27.35 1.48 14.28
CA SER A 422 -27.24 0.12 14.82
C SER A 422 -26.39 0.06 16.09
N ILE A 423 -25.24 0.75 16.10
CA ILE A 423 -24.36 0.90 17.28
C ILE A 423 -25.07 1.58 18.46
N LYS A 424 -25.90 2.58 18.18
CA LYS A 424 -26.62 3.35 19.20
C LYS A 424 -27.83 2.60 19.75
N ASP A 425 -28.64 1.99 18.89
CA ASP A 425 -29.99 1.57 19.25
C ASP A 425 -30.09 0.04 19.52
N CYS A 426 -29.18 -0.78 18.97
CA CYS A 426 -29.22 -2.25 19.08
C CYS A 426 -28.54 -2.77 20.36
N ASN A 427 -29.25 -3.61 21.12
CA ASN A 427 -28.70 -4.34 22.26
C ASN A 427 -28.20 -5.74 21.85
N PHE A 428 -26.90 -5.86 21.58
CA PHE A 428 -26.23 -7.09 21.11
C PHE A 428 -25.02 -7.52 21.97
N ILE A 429 -24.64 -6.74 22.97
CA ILE A 429 -23.52 -7.04 23.86
C ILE A 429 -24.03 -7.86 25.05
N ARG A 430 -23.39 -9.00 25.35
CA ARG A 430 -23.82 -9.95 26.40
C ARG A 430 -22.95 -9.81 27.64
N ASN A 431 -23.53 -9.32 28.74
CA ASN A 431 -22.84 -9.26 30.03
C ASN A 431 -22.71 -10.66 30.68
N ARG A 432 -22.05 -10.73 31.85
CA ARG A 432 -21.81 -12.00 32.55
C ARG A 432 -23.10 -12.66 33.06
N LYS A 433 -24.10 -11.86 33.47
CA LYS A 433 -25.50 -12.28 33.71
C LYS A 433 -26.27 -12.76 32.46
N ASN A 434 -25.68 -12.70 31.26
CA ASN A 434 -26.28 -13.07 29.96
C ASN A 434 -27.40 -12.13 29.46
N GLN A 435 -27.54 -10.94 30.05
CA GLN A 435 -28.42 -9.89 29.56
C GLN A 435 -27.83 -9.27 28.28
N LEU A 436 -28.70 -8.78 27.39
CA LEU A 436 -28.29 -8.08 26.17
C LEU A 436 -28.44 -6.58 26.30
N LEU A 437 -27.32 -5.89 26.15
CA LEU A 437 -27.12 -4.47 26.40
C LEU A 437 -26.59 -3.75 25.14
N ARG A 438 -26.80 -2.43 25.07
CA ARG A 438 -26.26 -1.51 24.05
C ARG A 438 -24.83 -1.09 24.34
N VAL A 439 -24.19 -0.46 23.36
CA VAL A 439 -22.80 0.04 23.44
C VAL A 439 -22.59 1.07 24.57
N ASN A 440 -23.61 1.87 24.88
CA ASN A 440 -23.59 2.87 25.96
C ASN A 440 -24.08 2.32 27.32
N GLU A 441 -24.54 1.07 27.38
CA GLU A 441 -25.07 0.41 28.59
C GLU A 441 -24.00 -0.47 29.28
N VAL A 442 -22.82 -0.63 28.68
CA VAL A 442 -21.74 -1.55 29.09
C VAL A 442 -20.41 -0.84 29.32
N ILE A 443 -19.57 -1.46 30.15
CA ILE A 443 -18.19 -1.05 30.43
C ILE A 443 -17.27 -2.26 30.33
N MET A 444 -16.20 -2.10 29.56
CA MET A 444 -15.18 -3.10 29.33
C MET A 444 -14.09 -3.03 30.40
N ASP A 445 -14.06 -4.02 31.28
CA ASP A 445 -13.08 -4.12 32.37
C ASP A 445 -11.73 -4.63 31.83
N SER A 446 -10.90 -3.71 31.31
CA SER A 446 -9.54 -4.02 30.91
C SER A 446 -8.61 -4.27 32.11
N ALA A 447 -9.03 -3.89 33.32
CA ALA A 447 -8.31 -4.24 34.54
C ALA A 447 -8.54 -5.70 35.01
N SER A 448 -9.62 -6.35 34.55
CA SER A 448 -10.11 -7.64 35.04
C SER A 448 -10.36 -7.68 36.56
N MET A 449 -10.68 -6.52 37.15
CA MET A 449 -10.94 -6.35 38.59
C MET A 449 -12.37 -6.70 38.98
N SER A 450 -13.35 -6.47 38.10
CA SER A 450 -14.74 -6.91 38.29
C SER A 450 -14.91 -8.44 38.34
N LYS A 451 -13.86 -9.21 38.04
CA LYS A 451 -13.79 -10.67 38.24
C LYS A 451 -13.34 -11.07 39.65
N GLN A 452 -12.69 -10.18 40.40
CA GLN A 452 -12.03 -10.49 41.67
C GLN A 452 -12.98 -10.35 42.87
N LEU A 453 -14.14 -11.01 42.79
CA LEU A 453 -15.24 -10.95 43.77
C LEU A 453 -14.86 -11.44 45.18
N SER A 454 -13.62 -11.90 45.39
CA SER A 454 -13.06 -12.24 46.70
C SER A 454 -12.59 -11.00 47.48
N PHE A 455 -12.33 -9.86 46.82
CA PHE A 455 -11.93 -8.59 47.46
C PHE A 455 -12.45 -7.31 46.80
N ILE A 456 -13.09 -7.41 45.63
CA ILE A 456 -13.80 -6.32 44.96
C ILE A 456 -15.30 -6.50 45.19
N ASN A 457 -15.91 -5.60 45.98
CA ASN A 457 -17.35 -5.45 46.03
C ASN A 457 -17.83 -4.82 44.70
N ILE A 458 -18.72 -5.52 43.98
CA ILE A 458 -19.10 -5.11 42.62
C ILE A 458 -20.04 -3.90 42.60
N GLU A 459 -20.84 -3.73 43.66
CA GLU A 459 -21.70 -2.57 43.84
C GLU A 459 -20.88 -1.29 44.07
N SER A 460 -19.80 -1.35 44.86
CA SER A 460 -18.91 -0.19 45.09
C SER A 460 -18.14 0.21 43.82
N MET A 461 -17.72 -0.77 43.01
CA MET A 461 -17.14 -0.54 41.68
C MET A 461 -18.14 0.11 40.72
N HIS A 462 -19.40 -0.33 40.71
CA HIS A 462 -20.44 0.29 39.90
C HIS A 462 -20.79 1.71 40.39
N GLN A 463 -20.91 1.93 41.70
CA GLN A 463 -21.17 3.27 42.28
C GLN A 463 -20.02 4.25 42.05
N TYR A 464 -18.76 3.79 42.11
CA TYR A 464 -17.61 4.62 41.74
C TYR A 464 -17.72 5.10 40.28
N ILE A 465 -18.02 4.19 39.36
CA ILE A 465 -18.22 4.47 37.93
C ILE A 465 -19.37 5.45 37.70
N ILE A 466 -20.54 5.21 38.29
CA ILE A 466 -21.71 6.10 38.21
C ILE A 466 -21.32 7.55 38.61
N ASN A 467 -20.55 7.70 39.69
CA ASN A 467 -20.17 9.02 40.20
C ASN A 467 -19.06 9.74 39.40
N HIS A 468 -18.35 9.05 38.50
CA HIS A 468 -17.30 9.64 37.65
C HIS A 468 -17.70 9.70 36.17
N ALA A 469 -18.81 9.10 35.79
CA ALA A 469 -19.31 9.09 34.41
C ALA A 469 -20.00 10.41 34.01
N LYS A 470 -19.88 10.76 32.73
CA LYS A 470 -20.51 11.98 32.18
C LYS A 470 -22.03 11.87 32.02
N ASN A 471 -22.56 10.64 31.89
CA ASN A 471 -24.01 10.37 31.77
C ASN A 471 -24.35 9.09 32.57
N PRO A 472 -24.49 9.17 33.91
CA PRO A 472 -24.56 7.97 34.76
C PRO A 472 -25.81 7.11 34.53
N SER A 473 -26.89 7.71 34.06
CA SER A 473 -28.18 7.05 33.79
C SER A 473 -28.22 6.16 32.54
N HIS A 474 -27.07 5.91 31.90
CA HIS A 474 -26.98 5.06 30.71
C HIS A 474 -26.52 3.62 30.99
N TYR A 475 -25.82 3.33 32.09
CA TYR A 475 -25.30 1.99 32.36
C TYR A 475 -26.38 1.06 32.93
N ALA A 476 -26.26 -0.24 32.63
CA ALA A 476 -27.10 -1.28 33.22
C ALA A 476 -26.65 -1.65 34.65
N ASP A 477 -27.51 -2.30 35.44
CA ASP A 477 -27.22 -2.75 36.82
C ASP A 477 -25.93 -3.58 36.97
N GLU A 478 -25.58 -4.33 35.93
CA GLU A 478 -24.27 -5.00 35.78
C GLU A 478 -23.73 -4.68 34.38
N PRO A 479 -22.95 -3.59 34.22
CA PRO A 479 -22.47 -3.14 32.92
C PRO A 479 -21.21 -3.89 32.46
N PHE A 480 -20.58 -4.66 33.37
CA PHE A 480 -19.24 -5.19 33.18
C PHE A 480 -19.16 -6.32 32.14
N ILE A 481 -18.31 -6.11 31.15
CA ILE A 481 -17.86 -7.12 30.19
C ILE A 481 -16.34 -7.29 30.28
N ASP A 482 -15.87 -8.43 29.78
CA ASP A 482 -14.44 -8.70 29.62
C ASP A 482 -13.87 -7.90 28.43
N TYR A 483 -12.55 -7.74 28.36
CA TYR A 483 -11.90 -7.09 27.23
C TYR A 483 -12.11 -7.87 25.92
N ASP A 484 -12.67 -7.21 24.91
CA ASP A 484 -12.83 -7.72 23.54
C ASP A 484 -12.39 -6.64 22.55
N SER A 485 -11.46 -6.99 21.64
CA SER A 485 -10.86 -6.04 20.70
C SER A 485 -11.84 -5.49 19.66
N ASN A 486 -12.86 -6.26 19.28
CA ASN A 486 -13.90 -5.85 18.33
C ASN A 486 -14.87 -4.87 18.99
N LEU A 487 -15.25 -5.12 20.24
CA LEU A 487 -16.07 -4.19 21.04
C LEU A 487 -15.33 -2.90 21.38
N ASN A 488 -14.01 -2.95 21.57
CA ASN A 488 -13.18 -1.75 21.73
C ASN A 488 -13.11 -0.91 20.43
N GLN A 489 -13.09 -1.55 19.25
CA GLN A 489 -13.09 -0.84 17.95
C GLN A 489 -14.37 -0.02 17.69
N ILE A 490 -15.50 -0.39 18.29
CA ILE A 490 -16.78 0.33 18.14
C ILE A 490 -17.03 1.42 19.20
N GLY A 491 -16.08 1.62 20.12
CA GLY A 491 -16.15 2.67 21.13
C GLY A 491 -16.91 2.30 22.41
N VAL A 492 -16.96 1.02 22.79
CA VAL A 492 -17.35 0.65 24.16
C VAL A 492 -16.39 1.28 25.17
N GLU A 493 -16.92 1.90 26.22
CA GLU A 493 -16.14 2.53 27.28
C GLU A 493 -15.34 1.49 28.08
N LYS A 494 -14.14 1.86 28.51
CA LYS A 494 -13.22 0.97 29.25
C LYS A 494 -13.05 1.45 30.68
N PHE A 495 -12.97 0.49 31.60
CA PHE A 495 -12.45 0.69 32.95
C PHE A 495 -10.98 0.29 32.96
N THR A 496 -10.09 1.28 33.08
CA THR A 496 -8.63 1.12 33.04
C THR A 496 -8.02 0.90 34.42
N TRP A 497 -6.73 0.56 34.44
CA TRP A 497 -5.98 0.43 35.70
C TRP A 497 -5.78 1.75 36.43
N ASP A 498 -5.68 2.89 35.74
CA ASP A 498 -5.62 4.21 36.39
C ASP A 498 -6.93 4.50 37.13
N GLN A 499 -8.07 4.29 36.45
CA GLN A 499 -9.40 4.42 37.05
C GLN A 499 -9.60 3.45 38.22
N CYS A 500 -9.00 2.24 38.18
CA CYS A 500 -9.02 1.30 39.30
C CYS A 500 -8.12 1.73 40.46
N ILE A 501 -6.96 2.31 40.17
CA ILE A 501 -6.02 2.84 41.16
C ILE A 501 -6.65 4.03 41.91
N ASP A 502 -7.44 4.85 41.24
CA ASP A 502 -8.21 5.94 41.86
C ASP A 502 -9.48 5.43 42.57
N MET A 503 -10.15 4.37 42.05
CA MET A 503 -11.22 3.68 42.76
C MET A 503 -10.75 3.16 44.13
N PHE A 504 -9.57 2.54 44.21
CA PHE A 504 -8.99 2.05 45.47
C PHE A 504 -8.68 3.15 46.49
N ARG A 505 -8.56 4.41 46.05
CA ARG A 505 -8.42 5.59 46.94
C ARG A 505 -9.76 6.20 47.33
N SER A 506 -10.85 5.83 46.65
CA SER A 506 -12.15 6.45 46.84
C SER A 506 -12.80 6.03 48.15
N ASP A 507 -13.46 6.99 48.80
CA ASP A 507 -14.31 6.80 49.97
C ASP A 507 -15.36 5.68 49.79
N ILE A 508 -15.84 5.49 48.56
CA ILE A 508 -16.86 4.50 48.20
C ILE A 508 -16.28 3.09 48.37
N PHE A 509 -15.10 2.85 47.80
CA PHE A 509 -14.42 1.57 47.93
C PHE A 509 -13.97 1.31 49.38
N LEU A 510 -13.31 2.29 50.00
CA LEU A 510 -12.76 2.18 51.36
C LEU A 510 -13.84 1.93 52.45
N LYS A 511 -15.07 2.44 52.26
CA LYS A 511 -16.20 2.13 53.16
C LYS A 511 -16.74 0.70 53.04
N THR A 512 -16.40 -0.01 51.95
CA THR A 512 -16.88 -1.38 51.67
C THR A 512 -15.80 -2.45 51.76
N HIS A 513 -14.52 -2.08 51.69
CA HIS A 513 -13.40 -3.02 51.63
C HIS A 513 -12.85 -3.35 53.03
N SER A 514 -13.06 -4.58 53.49
CA SER A 514 -12.66 -5.07 54.81
C SER A 514 -11.18 -5.49 54.89
N ILE A 515 -10.68 -5.69 56.12
CA ILE A 515 -9.32 -6.22 56.39
C ILE A 515 -9.14 -7.62 55.77
N GLU A 516 -10.15 -8.49 55.84
CA GLU A 516 -10.14 -9.83 55.26
C GLU A 516 -10.13 -9.82 53.73
N GLU A 517 -10.77 -8.83 53.11
CA GLU A 517 -10.66 -8.59 51.67
C GLU A 517 -9.29 -8.02 51.31
N ASN A 518 -8.72 -7.14 52.15
CA ASN A 518 -7.37 -6.64 51.93
C ASN A 518 -6.31 -7.75 51.96
N LYS A 519 -6.41 -8.71 52.89
CA LYS A 519 -5.55 -9.91 52.91
C LYS A 519 -5.62 -10.68 51.59
N ARG A 520 -6.82 -10.88 51.03
CA ARG A 520 -7.04 -11.55 49.74
C ARG A 520 -6.52 -10.72 48.55
N MET A 521 -6.61 -9.40 48.61
CA MET A 521 -6.06 -8.46 47.64
C MET A 521 -4.52 -8.55 47.59
N ILE A 522 -3.86 -8.56 48.76
CA ILE A 522 -2.42 -8.79 48.90
C ILE A 522 -2.04 -10.17 48.33
N GLU A 523 -2.77 -11.23 48.71
CA GLU A 523 -2.54 -12.58 48.15
C GLU A 523 -2.68 -12.63 46.63
N TYR A 524 -3.68 -11.94 46.04
CA TYR A 524 -3.88 -11.87 44.60
C TYR A 524 -2.69 -11.22 43.91
N PHE A 525 -2.24 -10.06 44.40
CA PHE A 525 -1.09 -9.35 43.84
C PHE A 525 0.22 -10.15 43.99
N TYR A 526 0.42 -10.80 45.14
CA TYR A 526 1.54 -11.74 45.33
C TYR A 526 1.50 -12.92 44.34
N LYS A 527 0.36 -13.60 44.22
CA LYS A 527 0.16 -14.74 43.31
C LYS A 527 0.28 -14.36 41.82
N LYS A 528 0.03 -13.10 41.48
CA LYS A 528 0.21 -12.55 40.13
C LYS A 528 1.68 -12.21 39.87
N TYR A 529 2.37 -11.62 40.85
CA TYR A 529 3.81 -11.35 40.79
C TYR A 529 4.64 -12.65 40.74
N SER A 530 4.28 -13.67 41.51
CA SER A 530 4.99 -14.96 41.58
C SER A 530 4.81 -15.86 40.34
N LYS A 531 4.18 -15.36 39.27
CA LYS A 531 3.92 -16.08 38.00
C LYS A 531 4.57 -15.43 36.78
N ILE A 532 5.45 -14.45 36.99
CA ILE A 532 6.03 -13.61 35.92
C ILE A 532 7.04 -14.37 35.01
N ASP A 533 7.38 -15.63 35.30
CA ASP A 533 8.12 -16.52 34.38
C ASP A 533 7.35 -16.92 33.10
N THR A 534 6.13 -16.41 32.88
CA THR A 534 5.33 -16.66 31.66
C THR A 534 4.79 -15.35 31.06
N ASP A 535 4.84 -15.27 29.72
CA ASP A 535 4.74 -14.10 28.83
C ASP A 535 3.55 -13.11 28.99
N ASP A 536 2.57 -13.39 29.85
CA ASP A 536 1.39 -12.53 30.11
C ASP A 536 1.73 -11.33 31.04
N GLY A 537 2.81 -10.61 30.70
CA GLY A 537 3.46 -9.59 31.52
C GLY A 537 2.55 -8.42 31.89
N ILE A 538 2.12 -8.39 33.16
CA ILE A 538 1.49 -7.22 33.79
C ILE A 538 2.59 -6.22 34.15
N ASP A 539 3.04 -5.43 33.17
CA ASP A 539 3.91 -4.25 33.39
C ASP A 539 3.10 -3.05 33.92
N ILE A 540 2.40 -3.30 35.03
CA ILE A 540 1.66 -2.31 35.78
C ILE A 540 2.42 -2.16 37.07
N GLY A 541 3.40 -1.24 37.07
CA GLY A 541 4.37 -1.06 38.14
C GLY A 541 3.72 -1.10 39.51
N ILE A 542 3.82 -2.26 40.18
CA ILE A 542 2.98 -2.64 41.32
C ILE A 542 3.12 -1.70 42.52
N GLN A 543 4.25 -0.99 42.59
CA GLN A 543 4.56 0.09 43.52
C GLN A 543 3.65 1.33 43.38
N GLN A 544 2.88 1.47 42.28
CA GLN A 544 1.92 2.56 42.08
C GLN A 544 0.50 2.21 42.55
N ILE A 545 0.19 0.91 42.68
CA ILE A 545 -1.12 0.42 43.10
C ILE A 545 -1.26 0.60 44.62
N PRO A 546 -2.28 1.32 45.12
CA PRO A 546 -2.61 1.33 46.53
C PRO A 546 -3.38 0.04 46.87
N PHE A 547 -2.74 -0.87 47.61
CA PHE A 547 -3.37 -2.15 48.01
C PHE A 547 -2.98 -2.64 49.41
N LEU A 548 -2.07 -1.96 50.13
CA LEU A 548 -1.69 -2.34 51.49
C LEU A 548 -2.40 -1.43 52.49
N MET A 549 -3.25 -1.99 53.36
CA MET A 549 -4.06 -1.20 54.28
C MET A 549 -3.25 -0.65 55.47
N ASP A 550 -3.44 0.63 55.78
CA ASP A 550 -2.79 1.33 56.89
C ASP A 550 -3.58 1.26 58.21
N GLN A 551 -3.06 1.88 59.28
CA GLN A 551 -3.72 1.94 60.58
C GLN A 551 -5.02 2.77 60.60
N ASN A 552 -5.28 3.56 59.55
CA ASN A 552 -6.49 4.36 59.36
C ASN A 552 -7.48 3.68 58.39
N ASN A 553 -7.25 2.41 58.05
CA ASN A 553 -7.99 1.61 57.07
C ASN A 553 -8.00 2.18 55.63
N ARG A 554 -7.01 2.99 55.26
CA ARG A 554 -6.81 3.47 53.87
C ARG A 554 -5.83 2.58 53.12
N LEU A 555 -6.01 2.44 51.82
CA LEU A 555 -5.08 1.70 50.97
C LEU A 555 -3.92 2.58 50.53
N GLN A 556 -2.70 2.11 50.83
CA GLN A 556 -1.45 2.80 50.50
C GLN A 556 -0.63 2.01 49.48
N ARG A 557 0.26 2.72 48.78
CA ARG A 557 1.28 2.12 47.92
C ARG A 557 2.40 1.52 48.77
N ILE A 558 2.98 0.42 48.31
CA ILE A 558 4.10 -0.31 48.95
C ILE A 558 5.19 0.63 49.49
N LYS A 559 5.57 1.66 48.70
CA LYS A 559 6.67 2.58 49.02
C LYS A 559 6.36 3.64 50.09
N ASP A 560 5.08 3.95 50.33
CA ASP A 560 4.64 5.07 51.20
C ASP A 560 4.34 4.61 52.65
N ILE A 561 4.45 3.30 52.93
CA ILE A 561 4.00 2.65 54.16
C ILE A 561 5.12 1.82 54.79
N TYR A 562 5.13 1.75 56.13
CA TYR A 562 6.13 1.04 56.92
C TYR A 562 5.55 -0.17 57.66
N PHE A 563 6.38 -1.18 57.91
CA PHE A 563 6.08 -2.16 58.95
C PHE A 563 6.19 -1.50 60.35
N PRO A 564 5.26 -1.78 61.28
CA PRO A 564 5.44 -1.42 62.69
C PRO A 564 6.77 -1.96 63.24
N ALA A 565 7.45 -1.17 64.05
CA ALA A 565 8.68 -1.57 64.73
C ALA A 565 8.36 -2.18 66.11
N ASP A 566 9.01 -3.30 66.45
CA ASP A 566 8.76 -4.08 67.67
C ASP A 566 9.08 -3.32 69.00
N THR A 567 9.63 -2.12 68.92
CA THR A 567 10.13 -1.33 70.05
C THR A 567 9.26 -0.12 70.44
N ILE A 568 8.21 0.21 69.67
CA ILE A 568 7.32 1.34 69.97
C ILE A 568 6.22 0.86 70.95
N GLY A 569 6.47 1.02 72.24
CA GLY A 569 5.49 0.67 73.30
C GLY A 569 4.22 1.54 73.26
N ASP A 570 3.11 0.99 73.75
CA ASP A 570 1.73 1.52 73.57
C ASP A 570 1.41 2.92 74.13
N ASN A 571 2.39 3.64 74.72
CA ASN A 571 2.22 4.96 75.33
C ASN A 571 2.96 6.10 74.59
N GLY A 572 3.45 5.87 73.37
CA GLY A 572 3.85 6.96 72.48
C GLY A 572 2.64 7.49 71.71
N THR A 573 2.43 8.81 71.70
CA THR A 573 1.49 9.45 70.76
C THR A 573 1.93 9.12 69.34
N ILE A 574 1.06 8.48 68.56
CA ILE A 574 1.33 8.20 67.15
C ILE A 574 1.30 9.55 66.41
N ASP A 575 2.48 10.07 66.07
CA ASP A 575 2.60 11.23 65.19
C ASP A 575 1.81 10.98 63.90
N SER A 576 0.90 11.90 63.58
CA SER A 576 -0.07 11.75 62.49
C SER A 576 0.54 11.75 61.08
N GLU A 577 1.86 11.93 60.97
CA GLU A 577 2.61 11.90 59.70
C GLU A 577 2.93 10.48 59.20
N TYR A 578 2.92 9.47 60.09
CA TYR A 578 3.40 8.12 59.75
C TYR A 578 2.29 7.17 59.31
N LEU A 579 2.54 6.42 58.23
CA LEU A 579 1.65 5.37 57.73
C LEU A 579 2.28 3.99 58.00
N PHE A 580 1.59 3.18 58.79
CA PHE A 580 2.02 1.84 59.18
C PHE A 580 1.02 0.79 58.70
N VAL A 581 1.50 -0.40 58.31
CA VAL A 581 0.63 -1.54 57.97
C VAL A 581 -0.32 -1.82 59.15
N ASN A 582 -1.62 -1.93 58.83
CA ASN A 582 -2.69 -2.18 59.78
C ASN A 582 -2.34 -3.29 60.78
N LYS A 583 -2.56 -3.08 62.09
CA LYS A 583 -2.13 -4.03 63.15
C LYS A 583 -2.60 -5.48 62.87
N THR A 584 -3.81 -5.67 62.34
CA THR A 584 -4.38 -6.99 62.02
C THR A 584 -3.80 -7.61 60.74
N VAL A 585 -3.44 -6.80 59.74
CA VAL A 585 -2.74 -7.26 58.52
C VAL A 585 -1.28 -7.60 58.84
N PHE A 586 -0.61 -6.81 59.69
CA PHE A 586 0.76 -7.09 60.12
C PHE A 586 0.86 -8.36 60.97
N ALA A 587 -0.08 -8.59 61.88
CA ALA A 587 -0.17 -9.84 62.64
C ALA A 587 -0.29 -11.07 61.72
N TRP A 588 -1.15 -11.00 60.69
CA TRP A 588 -1.31 -12.04 59.67
C TRP A 588 -0.05 -12.25 58.82
N LEU A 589 0.64 -11.18 58.42
CA LEU A 589 1.94 -11.27 57.72
C LEU A 589 3.07 -11.88 58.57
N ASN A 590 2.92 -11.95 59.91
CA ASN A 590 3.84 -12.62 60.80
C ASN A 590 3.53 -14.12 61.00
N GLU A 591 2.42 -14.64 60.44
CA GLU A 591 2.13 -16.08 60.44
C GLU A 591 3.13 -16.85 59.58
N LYS A 592 3.49 -18.08 60.01
CA LYS A 592 4.44 -18.94 59.28
C LYS A 592 4.02 -19.25 57.83
N THR A 593 2.72 -19.23 57.57
CA THR A 593 2.05 -19.41 56.27
C THR A 593 2.30 -18.25 55.30
N GLN A 594 2.45 -17.02 55.81
CA GLN A 594 2.52 -15.79 54.99
C GLN A 594 3.94 -15.22 54.87
N LYS A 595 4.95 -15.94 55.37
CA LYS A 595 6.35 -15.51 55.42
C LYS A 595 6.89 -15.02 54.06
N GLU A 596 6.58 -15.72 52.97
CA GLU A 596 7.05 -15.34 51.63
C GLU A 596 6.30 -14.12 51.07
N ILE A 597 5.06 -13.86 51.50
CA ILE A 597 4.35 -12.61 51.19
C ILE A 597 4.96 -11.44 51.96
N LYS A 598 5.25 -11.60 53.26
CA LYS A 598 5.94 -10.56 54.05
C LYS A 598 7.33 -10.26 53.49
N LYS A 599 8.07 -11.31 53.08
CA LYS A 599 9.37 -11.17 52.42
C LYS A 599 9.24 -10.39 51.11
N TRP A 600 8.32 -10.80 50.21
CA TRP A 600 8.06 -10.09 48.96
C TRP A 600 7.69 -8.62 49.17
N LEU A 601 6.85 -8.29 50.16
CA LEU A 601 6.54 -6.90 50.51
C LEU A 601 7.80 -6.14 50.97
N LYS A 602 8.69 -6.76 51.74
CA LYS A 602 9.97 -6.16 52.14
C LYS A 602 10.91 -5.94 50.94
N ASP A 603 11.04 -6.94 50.07
CA ASP A 603 11.85 -6.89 48.85
C ASP A 603 11.30 -5.85 47.83
N MET A 604 9.98 -5.62 47.80
CA MET A 604 9.32 -4.55 47.03
C MET A 604 9.38 -3.16 47.69
N GLY A 605 9.88 -3.06 48.93
CA GLY A 605 10.16 -1.78 49.59
C GLY A 605 9.24 -1.39 50.76
N VAL A 606 8.53 -2.31 51.43
CA VAL A 606 7.98 -2.05 52.78
C VAL A 606 9.09 -2.24 53.81
N ASP A 607 9.63 -1.14 54.35
CA ASP A 607 10.70 -1.17 55.36
C ASP A 607 10.12 -1.16 56.79
N GLU A 608 10.89 -1.67 57.76
CA GLU A 608 10.70 -1.31 59.18
C GLU A 608 11.17 0.14 59.42
N ARG A 609 10.47 0.90 60.28
CA ARG A 609 10.79 2.32 60.56
C ARG A 609 12.04 2.46 61.42
N THR A 610 13.17 2.72 60.77
CA THR A 610 14.46 3.15 61.34
C THR A 610 14.81 4.58 60.91
N ASP A 611 15.72 5.26 61.62
CA ASP A 611 16.15 6.62 61.28
C ASP A 611 16.71 6.72 59.85
N LEU A 612 17.52 5.74 59.43
CA LEU A 612 18.05 5.68 58.06
C LEU A 612 16.94 5.51 57.01
N THR A 613 15.94 4.66 57.27
CA THR A 613 14.81 4.50 56.34
C THR A 613 13.90 5.73 56.31
N TYR A 614 13.68 6.40 57.45
CA TYR A 614 12.89 7.62 57.56
C TYR A 614 13.58 8.78 56.83
N LEU A 615 14.89 8.93 57.02
CA LEU A 615 15.70 9.90 56.29
C LEU A 615 15.69 9.61 54.78
N ARG A 616 15.79 8.34 54.37
CA ARG A 616 15.75 7.90 52.95
C ARG A 616 14.38 8.09 52.27
N LYS A 617 13.28 7.84 52.97
CA LYS A 617 11.92 7.75 52.37
C LYS A 617 11.00 8.92 52.69
N THR A 618 11.22 9.65 53.78
CA THR A 618 10.37 10.75 54.21
C THR A 618 11.11 12.09 54.21
N ILE A 619 12.32 12.18 54.77
CA ILE A 619 13.05 13.48 54.79
C ILE A 619 13.63 13.82 53.40
N ILE A 620 14.50 12.97 52.83
CA ILE A 620 15.17 13.27 51.54
C ILE A 620 14.16 13.58 50.41
N PRO A 621 13.07 12.79 50.22
CA PRO A 621 12.11 13.08 49.15
C PRO A 621 11.29 14.36 49.35
N ASN A 622 11.21 14.88 50.58
CA ASN A 622 10.45 16.09 50.94
C ASN A 622 11.37 17.17 51.54
N VAL A 623 12.66 17.18 51.20
CA VAL A 623 13.69 17.97 51.92
C VAL A 623 13.36 19.48 51.98
N ALA A 624 12.67 20.01 50.98
CA ALA A 624 12.22 21.40 50.91
C ALA A 624 11.23 21.82 52.01
N SER A 625 10.51 20.88 52.66
CA SER A 625 9.59 21.19 53.77
C SER A 625 10.21 21.02 55.16
N TYR A 626 11.48 20.59 55.26
CA TYR A 626 12.18 20.36 56.53
C TYR A 626 13.41 21.28 56.76
N ILE A 627 13.76 22.14 55.79
CA ILE A 627 14.83 23.15 55.89
C ILE A 627 14.24 24.54 56.19
N THR A 628 14.92 25.34 57.01
CA THR A 628 14.52 26.71 57.37
C THR A 628 15.70 27.67 57.29
N LEU A 629 15.43 28.99 57.21
CA LEU A 629 16.47 30.03 57.22
C LEU A 629 17.33 30.04 58.49
N GLU A 630 16.84 29.49 59.61
CA GLU A 630 17.58 29.41 60.88
C GLU A 630 18.48 28.16 60.98
N ASN A 631 18.20 27.09 60.20
CA ASN A 631 19.01 25.87 60.16
C ASN A 631 19.90 25.74 58.91
N ALA A 632 19.81 26.70 57.98
CA ALA A 632 20.65 26.80 56.79
C ALA A 632 21.95 27.60 57.03
N ILE A 633 22.98 27.33 56.22
CA ILE A 633 24.28 28.01 56.26
C ILE A 633 24.54 28.66 54.89
N LYS A 634 25.00 29.92 54.86
CA LYS A 634 25.39 30.60 53.63
C LYS A 634 26.76 30.13 53.13
N VAL A 635 26.89 30.01 51.81
CA VAL A 635 28.07 29.51 51.09
C VAL A 635 28.23 30.28 49.75
N TYR A 636 29.30 29.98 49.01
CA TYR A 636 29.61 30.52 47.69
C TYR A 636 30.01 29.37 46.75
N TRP A 637 29.81 29.53 45.43
CA TRP A 637 30.19 28.51 44.45
C TRP A 637 31.57 28.80 43.82
N GLY A 638 32.50 27.88 44.04
CA GLY A 638 33.91 27.90 43.58
C GLY A 638 34.76 26.94 44.41
N HIS A 639 36.01 26.65 43.99
CA HIS A 639 36.92 25.81 44.77
C HIS A 639 38.39 26.23 44.62
N SER A 640 39.05 26.41 45.78
CA SER A 640 40.42 25.96 46.02
C SER A 640 40.52 25.46 47.47
N ASP A 641 40.05 24.22 47.63
CA ASP A 641 40.46 23.23 48.66
C ASP A 641 39.73 23.10 50.02
N GLU A 642 38.99 24.08 50.57
CA GLU A 642 38.37 23.89 51.92
C GLU A 642 36.91 24.38 52.13
N ARG A 643 36.35 24.04 53.32
CA ARG A 643 34.95 24.32 53.72
C ARG A 643 34.69 25.82 53.93
N GLY A 644 33.52 26.27 53.50
CA GLY A 644 33.05 27.64 53.77
C GLY A 644 33.72 28.69 52.89
N ALA A 645 33.82 28.42 51.58
CA ALA A 645 34.35 29.36 50.60
C ALA A 645 33.68 30.74 50.74
N ILE A 646 34.51 31.79 50.76
CA ILE A 646 34.14 33.20 51.00
C ILE A 646 34.42 34.10 49.79
N GLU A 647 34.96 33.53 48.71
CA GLU A 647 35.12 34.16 47.39
C GLU A 647 34.57 33.22 46.32
N GLY A 648 33.93 33.77 45.29
CA GLY A 648 33.22 33.01 44.25
C GLY A 648 31.93 33.71 43.81
N THR A 649 31.05 33.01 43.10
CA THR A 649 29.67 33.50 42.88
C THR A 649 28.87 33.38 44.18
N LEU A 650 28.10 34.40 44.55
CA LEU A 650 27.14 34.31 45.66
C LEU A 650 26.14 33.16 45.40
N LEU A 651 25.72 32.46 46.46
CA LEU A 651 24.44 31.76 46.43
C LEU A 651 23.31 32.77 46.63
N ASP A 652 22.84 33.33 45.52
CA ASP A 652 21.50 33.94 45.44
C ASP A 652 20.50 32.81 45.13
N ASP A 653 19.97 32.20 46.19
CA ASP A 653 18.90 31.18 46.25
C ASP A 653 19.02 29.92 45.34
N ALA A 654 20.14 29.73 44.63
CA ALA A 654 20.33 28.65 43.65
C ALA A 654 21.31 27.54 44.09
N ASP A 655 20.91 26.28 43.89
CA ASP A 655 21.71 25.10 44.25
C ASP A 655 22.96 24.88 43.36
N TYR A 656 23.83 23.95 43.77
CA TYR A 656 25.10 23.68 43.07
C TYR A 656 24.88 23.22 41.64
N ILE A 657 23.84 22.40 41.42
CA ILE A 657 23.55 21.83 40.11
C ILE A 657 23.16 22.98 39.17
N SER A 658 22.26 23.86 39.62
CA SER A 658 21.82 25.07 38.92
C SER A 658 22.97 26.01 38.59
N TRP A 659 23.93 26.22 39.49
CA TRP A 659 25.13 27.02 39.20
C TRP A 659 26.06 26.30 38.21
N PHE A 660 26.40 25.04 38.47
CA PHE A 660 27.35 24.24 37.69
C PHE A 660 26.88 24.08 36.24
N VAL A 661 25.60 23.74 36.05
CA VAL A 661 24.94 23.56 34.75
C VAL A 661 24.87 24.85 33.92
N LYS A 662 24.78 26.02 34.57
CA LYS A 662 24.77 27.34 33.92
C LYS A 662 26.16 27.86 33.54
N HIS A 663 27.22 27.45 34.25
CA HIS A 663 28.58 28.00 34.09
C HIS A 663 29.63 27.00 33.54
N ILE A 664 29.40 25.70 33.63
CA ILE A 664 30.31 24.64 33.16
C ILE A 664 29.68 23.89 31.98
N LYS A 665 30.48 23.58 30.95
CA LYS A 665 30.02 22.82 29.77
C LYS A 665 29.86 21.33 30.06
N CYS A 666 28.87 21.00 30.90
CA CYS A 666 28.62 19.64 31.38
C CYS A 666 27.38 18.96 30.77
N THR A 667 26.52 19.69 30.06
CA THR A 667 25.23 19.15 29.62
C THR A 667 25.35 18.49 28.24
N PRO A 668 25.17 17.16 28.11
CA PRO A 668 25.43 16.45 26.85
C PRO A 668 24.31 16.63 25.82
N THR A 669 24.69 16.91 24.58
CA THR A 669 23.79 17.33 23.50
C THR A 669 23.63 16.28 22.40
N THR A 670 22.58 16.40 21.58
CA THR A 670 22.33 15.59 20.37
C THR A 670 23.44 15.65 19.31
N VAL A 671 24.45 16.51 19.49
CA VAL A 671 25.61 16.67 18.60
C VAL A 671 26.86 16.00 19.20
N ASN A 672 26.70 15.13 20.21
CA ASN A 672 27.75 14.41 20.93
C ASN A 672 28.81 15.31 21.60
N THR A 673 28.46 16.56 21.92
CA THR A 673 29.27 17.50 22.70
C THR A 673 28.54 17.93 23.97
N CYS A 674 29.27 18.43 24.96
CA CYS A 674 28.70 19.06 26.15
C CYS A 674 28.73 20.59 26.04
N GLU A 675 27.66 21.26 26.48
CA GLU A 675 27.52 22.72 26.46
C GLU A 675 26.97 23.29 27.77
N LEU A 676 27.00 24.61 27.88
CA LEU A 676 26.28 25.38 28.91
C LEU A 676 24.78 25.22 28.70
N SER A 677 23.99 25.10 29.76
CA SER A 677 22.55 24.91 29.62
C SER A 677 21.84 26.08 28.93
N ASN A 678 22.27 27.31 29.16
CA ASN A 678 21.74 28.50 28.48
C ASN A 678 21.96 28.49 26.95
N ASN A 679 22.79 27.58 26.41
CA ASN A 679 23.00 27.38 24.97
C ASN A 679 22.16 26.22 24.38
N ILE A 680 21.39 25.51 25.21
CA ILE A 680 20.65 24.29 24.86
C ILE A 680 19.15 24.60 24.81
N PHE A 681 18.45 23.99 23.86
CA PHE A 681 17.01 24.18 23.63
C PHE A 681 16.17 23.08 24.30
N ILE A 682 14.98 23.44 24.76
CA ILE A 682 13.99 22.49 25.27
C ILE A 682 13.63 21.44 24.21
N ASP A 683 13.27 20.22 24.64
CA ASP A 683 12.78 19.17 23.74
C ASP A 683 11.36 19.49 23.22
N ASN A 684 11.29 20.33 22.19
CA ASN A 684 10.10 20.60 21.40
C ASN A 684 10.27 20.03 19.99
N LYS A 685 9.31 19.21 19.54
CA LYS A 685 9.26 18.65 18.19
C LYS A 685 9.38 19.75 17.11
N GLU A 686 8.64 20.85 17.26
CA GLU A 686 8.66 21.96 16.30
C GLU A 686 10.05 22.60 16.17
N LEU A 687 10.73 22.82 17.31
CA LEU A 687 12.10 23.34 17.32
C LEU A 687 13.10 22.33 16.77
N LYS A 688 12.95 21.03 17.06
CA LYS A 688 13.81 19.97 16.49
C LYS A 688 13.63 19.82 14.99
N GLU A 689 12.40 19.93 14.49
CA GLU A 689 12.07 19.90 13.06
C GLU A 689 12.70 21.10 12.34
N LEU A 690 12.55 22.31 12.92
CA LEU A 690 13.09 23.57 12.42
C LEU A 690 14.62 23.69 12.51
N CYS A 691 15.25 23.18 13.58
CA CYS A 691 16.70 23.32 13.82
C CYS A 691 17.53 22.11 13.36
N GLY A 692 16.91 20.94 13.16
CA GLY A 692 17.59 19.71 12.79
C GLY A 692 18.77 19.37 13.72
N LYS A 693 19.86 18.88 13.13
CA LYS A 693 21.12 18.52 13.82
C LYS A 693 22.00 19.72 14.20
N TYR A 694 21.60 20.95 13.88
CA TYR A 694 22.48 22.13 13.93
C TYR A 694 22.43 22.86 15.28
N MET A 695 21.38 22.68 16.06
CA MET A 695 21.29 23.23 17.42
C MET A 695 21.36 22.16 18.49
N TYR A 696 21.78 22.60 19.68
CA TYR A 696 21.98 21.74 20.83
C TYR A 696 20.63 21.47 21.50
N PHE A 697 20.13 20.25 21.35
CA PHE A 697 19.09 19.68 22.21
C PHE A 697 19.73 18.69 23.19
N PRO A 698 19.10 18.37 24.34
CA PRO A 698 19.58 17.32 25.22
C PRO A 698 19.71 15.98 24.49
N SER A 699 20.84 15.29 24.69
CA SER A 699 21.08 13.94 24.15
C SER A 699 20.11 12.88 24.71
N ILE A 700 19.55 13.14 25.90
CA ILE A 700 18.62 12.30 26.62
C ILE A 700 17.21 12.91 26.49
N LEU A 701 16.20 12.10 26.20
CA LEU A 701 14.81 12.53 26.19
C LEU A 701 14.38 12.86 27.63
N LEU A 702 14.21 14.16 27.94
CA LEU A 702 13.83 14.58 29.28
C LEU A 702 12.30 14.55 29.46
N PRO A 703 11.76 13.86 30.49
CA PRO A 703 10.33 13.72 30.68
C PRO A 703 9.69 15.07 31.03
N ARG A 704 8.62 15.42 30.29
CA ARG A 704 7.94 16.73 30.40
C ARG A 704 7.10 16.93 31.66
N GLU A 705 6.75 15.86 32.39
CA GLU A 705 5.58 15.91 33.29
C GLU A 705 5.89 15.85 34.79
N LYS A 706 7.14 15.59 35.23
CA LYS A 706 7.42 15.22 36.63
C LYS A 706 8.73 15.69 37.27
N THR A 707 9.41 16.75 36.79
CA THR A 707 10.67 17.21 37.44
C THR A 707 11.01 18.67 37.18
N ASN A 708 11.53 19.35 38.21
CA ASN A 708 11.98 20.76 38.21
C ASN A 708 13.27 21.00 37.38
N TRP A 709 13.57 20.15 36.40
CA TRP A 709 14.77 20.28 35.58
C TRP A 709 14.70 21.53 34.68
N HIS A 710 13.50 22.01 34.36
CA HIS A 710 13.30 23.27 33.64
C HIS A 710 13.93 24.46 34.40
N ASP A 711 13.79 24.52 35.72
CA ASP A 711 14.26 25.64 36.55
C ASP A 711 15.78 25.56 36.79
N ILE A 712 16.28 24.34 37.00
CA ILE A 712 17.70 24.02 37.19
C ILE A 712 18.49 24.32 35.91
N PHE A 713 18.08 23.75 34.78
CA PHE A 713 18.81 23.89 33.52
C PHE A 713 18.49 25.21 32.80
N ASN A 714 17.26 25.73 32.87
CA ASN A 714 16.83 26.96 32.18
C ASN A 714 17.12 26.94 30.66
N PHE A 715 16.83 25.83 29.99
CA PHE A 715 17.00 25.70 28.53
C PHE A 715 16.14 26.70 27.76
N LYS A 716 16.65 27.14 26.60
CA LYS A 716 15.94 28.03 25.68
C LYS A 716 14.62 27.40 25.21
N THR A 717 13.51 28.06 25.51
CA THR A 717 12.16 27.67 25.09
C THR A 717 11.76 28.21 23.71
N LYS A 718 12.47 29.23 23.23
CA LYS A 718 12.34 29.83 21.89
C LYS A 718 13.71 30.21 21.32
N LEU A 719 13.80 30.34 20.00
CA LEU A 719 14.95 30.93 19.30
C LEU A 719 14.95 32.45 19.48
N SER A 720 16.09 33.05 19.85
CA SER A 720 16.31 34.50 19.76
C SER A 720 16.66 34.92 18.34
N SER A 721 16.66 36.23 18.06
CA SER A 721 17.05 36.77 16.74
C SER A 721 18.43 36.26 16.28
N ASN A 722 19.41 36.18 17.19
CA ASN A 722 20.74 35.66 16.88
C ASN A 722 20.76 34.13 16.65
N ASP A 723 19.95 33.35 17.38
CA ASP A 723 19.90 31.89 17.20
C ASP A 723 19.42 31.49 15.79
N TYR A 724 18.45 32.23 15.23
CA TYR A 724 18.02 32.05 13.84
C TYR A 724 19.15 32.30 12.82
N PHE A 725 19.98 33.31 13.06
CA PHE A 725 21.11 33.63 12.17
C PHE A 725 22.25 32.63 12.29
N ASP A 726 22.56 32.16 13.49
CA ASP A 726 23.58 31.13 13.70
C ASP A 726 23.11 29.74 13.23
N LEU A 727 21.80 29.47 13.23
CA LEU A 727 21.20 28.29 12.58
C LEU A 727 21.43 28.32 11.06
N LEU A 728 21.16 29.44 10.40
CA LEU A 728 21.40 29.60 8.95
C LEU A 728 22.88 29.46 8.59
N GLN A 729 23.80 30.02 9.40
CA GLN A 729 25.25 29.84 9.22
C GLN A 729 25.65 28.36 9.34
N LYS A 730 25.17 27.64 10.38
CA LYS A 730 25.49 26.21 10.55
C LYS A 730 24.91 25.31 9.45
N ILE A 731 23.76 25.65 8.87
CA ILE A 731 23.20 24.93 7.71
C ILE A 731 24.05 25.21 6.45
N ARG A 732 24.51 26.45 6.27
CA ARG A 732 25.43 26.82 5.19
C ARG A 732 26.76 26.07 5.28
N ASP A 733 27.34 26.00 6.47
CA ASP A 733 28.65 25.38 6.69
C ASP A 733 28.60 23.83 6.59
N ASP A 734 27.40 23.24 6.42
CA ASP A 734 27.15 21.84 6.06
C ASP A 734 26.63 21.70 4.61
N GLU A 735 27.48 22.10 3.66
CA GLU A 735 27.18 22.06 2.22
C GLU A 735 26.74 20.66 1.73
N THR A 736 27.14 19.59 2.44
CA THR A 736 26.82 18.20 2.06
C THR A 736 25.34 17.85 2.17
N ASN A 737 24.56 18.55 3.00
CA ASN A 737 23.15 18.24 3.27
C ASN A 737 22.18 19.34 2.76
N LEU A 738 22.60 20.21 1.84
CA LEU A 738 21.82 21.39 1.46
C LEU A 738 20.43 21.06 0.87
N LYS A 739 20.31 20.00 0.06
CA LYS A 739 19.02 19.54 -0.51
C LYS A 739 17.97 19.27 0.57
N ASP A 740 18.35 18.48 1.57
CA ASP A 740 17.50 18.00 2.66
C ASP A 740 17.15 19.12 3.66
N ASN A 741 17.75 20.31 3.48
CA ASN A 741 17.50 21.52 4.26
C ASN A 741 16.74 22.60 3.47
N LEU A 742 16.39 22.44 2.19
CA LEU A 742 15.74 23.50 1.40
C LEU A 742 14.41 23.95 2.03
N ASP A 743 13.54 23.00 2.39
CA ASP A 743 12.27 23.31 3.05
C ASP A 743 12.49 23.88 4.47
N ARG A 744 13.48 23.36 5.21
CA ARG A 744 13.88 23.89 6.53
C ARG A 744 14.32 25.34 6.44
N ILE A 745 15.10 25.73 5.42
CA ILE A 745 15.54 27.11 5.20
C ILE A 745 14.32 28.02 4.96
N GLN A 746 13.33 27.58 4.18
CA GLN A 746 12.08 28.33 3.98
C GLN A 746 11.24 28.43 5.26
N MET A 747 11.19 27.38 6.08
CA MET A 747 10.56 27.44 7.41
C MET A 747 11.30 28.43 8.34
N ILE A 748 12.64 28.45 8.32
CA ILE A 748 13.43 29.42 9.11
C ILE A 748 13.13 30.85 8.66
N TYR A 749 13.07 31.13 7.35
CA TYR A 749 12.68 32.44 6.84
C TYR A 749 11.26 32.83 7.28
N PHE A 750 10.30 31.90 7.22
CA PHE A 750 8.93 32.14 7.70
C PHE A 750 8.89 32.49 9.19
N HIS A 751 9.63 31.74 10.02
CA HIS A 751 9.71 32.01 11.46
C HIS A 751 10.42 33.32 11.79
N ILE A 752 11.50 33.69 11.10
CA ILE A 752 12.12 35.02 11.24
C ILE A 752 11.10 36.11 10.91
N LEU A 753 10.45 36.02 9.75
CA LEU A 753 9.48 37.00 9.26
C LEU A 753 8.27 37.15 10.20
N LYS A 754 7.83 36.08 10.85
CA LYS A 754 6.76 36.07 11.86
C LYS A 754 7.21 36.70 13.18
N GLU A 755 8.32 36.26 13.75
CA GLU A 755 8.75 36.66 15.09
C GLU A 755 9.38 38.07 15.13
N MET A 756 9.86 38.60 13.99
CA MET A 756 10.44 39.95 13.86
C MET A 756 9.56 41.09 14.40
N TYR A 757 8.23 40.94 14.37
CA TYR A 757 7.31 41.92 14.94
C TYR A 757 7.46 42.02 16.46
N TYR A 758 7.75 40.91 17.13
CA TYR A 758 7.78 40.77 18.60
C TYR A 758 9.18 40.94 19.22
N TRP A 759 10.24 41.06 18.41
CA TRP A 759 11.61 41.28 18.90
C TRP A 759 11.70 42.56 19.76
N SER A 760 12.43 42.49 20.88
CA SER A 760 12.72 43.65 21.72
C SER A 760 13.62 44.69 21.02
N SER A 761 13.78 45.87 21.61
CA SER A 761 14.74 46.88 21.12
C SER A 761 16.16 46.31 21.02
N ASP A 762 16.60 45.56 22.02
CA ASP A 762 17.94 44.97 22.07
C ASP A 762 18.09 43.82 21.07
N GLU A 763 17.08 42.95 20.93
CA GLU A 763 17.06 41.88 19.91
C GLU A 763 17.12 42.44 18.49
N ARG A 764 16.56 43.64 18.25
CA ARG A 764 16.63 44.36 16.97
C ARG A 764 18.00 44.98 16.71
N GLU A 765 18.67 45.57 17.71
CA GLU A 765 20.04 46.09 17.54
C GLU A 765 21.06 44.96 17.35
N VAL A 766 20.93 43.85 18.09
CA VAL A 766 21.72 42.63 17.86
C VAL A 766 21.50 42.10 16.43
N ALA A 767 20.25 42.07 15.95
CA ALA A 767 19.96 41.67 14.58
C ALA A 767 20.60 42.60 13.53
N LYS A 768 20.45 43.93 13.67
CA LYS A 768 21.09 44.93 12.80
C LYS A 768 22.61 44.79 12.75
N ALA A 769 23.24 44.37 13.84
CA ALA A 769 24.67 44.07 13.87
C ALA A 769 25.00 42.77 13.11
N ARG A 770 24.30 41.67 13.42
CA ARG A 770 24.62 40.33 12.90
C ARG A 770 24.32 40.16 11.40
N VAL A 771 23.24 40.77 10.92
CA VAL A 771 22.78 40.68 9.52
C VAL A 771 23.83 41.19 8.51
N LYS A 772 24.73 42.10 8.91
CA LYS A 772 25.86 42.57 8.07
C LYS A 772 26.83 41.45 7.64
N SER A 773 26.81 40.34 8.36
CA SER A 773 27.62 39.12 8.15
C SER A 773 26.79 37.88 7.79
N LEU A 774 25.47 38.01 7.66
CA LEU A 774 24.56 36.90 7.38
C LEU A 774 24.64 36.50 5.90
N TYR A 775 24.72 35.19 5.66
CA TYR A 775 24.53 34.58 4.35
C TYR A 775 23.10 34.05 4.23
N LEU A 776 22.50 34.21 3.05
CA LEU A 776 21.17 33.69 2.71
C LEU A 776 21.26 32.92 1.38
N LEU A 777 20.26 32.09 1.11
CA LEU A 777 20.24 31.18 -0.03
C LEU A 777 19.71 31.90 -1.29
N THR A 778 20.42 31.77 -2.41
CA THR A 778 19.95 32.24 -3.72
C THR A 778 19.00 31.23 -4.37
N GLU A 779 18.20 31.65 -5.35
CA GLU A 779 17.30 30.76 -6.11
C GLU A 779 18.05 29.56 -6.74
N ASN A 780 19.33 29.72 -7.06
CA ASN A 780 20.23 28.67 -7.58
C ASN A 780 20.80 27.74 -6.48
N ASN A 781 20.32 27.86 -5.24
CA ASN A 781 20.82 27.16 -4.05
C ASN A 781 22.32 27.42 -3.79
N GLN A 782 22.78 28.67 -3.93
CA GLN A 782 24.13 29.11 -3.51
C GLN A 782 24.02 30.06 -2.31
N TRP A 783 25.06 30.15 -1.48
CA TRP A 783 25.05 31.02 -0.29
C TRP A 783 25.80 32.32 -0.55
N GLU A 784 25.08 33.45 -0.47
CA GLU A 784 25.63 34.79 -0.71
C GLU A 784 25.28 35.73 0.46
N LEU A 785 26.10 36.75 0.71
CA LEU A 785 25.88 37.71 1.78
C LEU A 785 24.58 38.49 1.55
N ALA A 786 23.78 38.66 2.60
CA ALA A 786 22.47 39.30 2.50
C ALA A 786 22.52 40.67 1.81
N ARG A 787 23.52 41.50 2.13
CA ARG A 787 23.74 42.83 1.53
C ARG A 787 24.11 42.84 0.03
N ASN A 788 24.45 41.68 -0.53
CA ASN A 788 24.78 41.49 -1.95
C ASN A 788 23.58 40.94 -2.76
N LEU A 789 22.49 40.53 -2.08
CA LEU A 789 21.33 39.91 -2.69
C LEU A 789 20.34 40.91 -3.27
N TYR A 790 19.54 40.39 -4.20
CA TYR A 790 18.43 41.07 -4.83
C TYR A 790 17.12 40.28 -4.62
N LEU A 791 15.97 40.94 -4.77
CA LEU A 791 14.67 40.28 -4.87
C LEU A 791 13.98 40.70 -6.16
N TYR A 792 13.72 39.72 -7.03
CA TYR A 792 12.93 39.92 -8.25
C TYR A 792 11.42 39.88 -7.91
N MET A 793 10.71 40.94 -8.31
CA MET A 793 9.35 41.25 -7.85
C MET A 793 8.23 40.74 -8.76
N GLU A 794 8.54 40.28 -9.97
CA GLU A 794 7.55 40.06 -11.05
C GLU A 794 7.48 38.58 -11.45
N GLY A 795 6.79 37.78 -10.63
CA GLY A 795 6.48 36.36 -10.89
C GLY A 795 7.16 35.36 -9.94
N ASN A 796 6.68 34.11 -9.96
CA ASN A 796 7.11 33.04 -9.04
C ASN A 796 8.47 32.41 -9.45
N GLY A 797 9.56 33.17 -9.36
CA GLY A 797 10.95 32.69 -9.23
C GLY A 797 11.61 31.96 -10.42
N ALA A 798 10.85 31.37 -11.35
CA ALA A 798 11.31 30.34 -12.28
C ALA A 798 12.18 30.83 -13.47
N ASN A 799 12.58 32.10 -13.53
CA ASN A 799 13.50 32.61 -14.55
C ASN A 799 14.97 32.28 -14.21
N ASN A 800 15.32 30.99 -14.23
CA ASN A 800 16.67 30.47 -13.92
C ASN A 800 17.78 31.25 -14.64
N SER A 801 17.57 31.59 -15.92
CA SER A 801 18.50 32.37 -16.75
C SER A 801 18.96 33.70 -16.14
N LEU A 802 18.11 34.33 -15.31
CA LEU A 802 18.38 35.58 -14.58
C LEU A 802 19.01 35.29 -13.20
N ASN A 803 18.53 34.27 -12.50
CA ASN A 803 19.05 33.85 -11.20
C ASN A 803 20.53 33.38 -11.28
N ASP A 804 20.97 32.92 -12.46
CA ASP A 804 22.38 32.67 -12.79
C ASP A 804 23.26 33.93 -12.86
N ALA A 805 22.68 35.09 -13.15
CA ALA A 805 23.39 36.33 -13.47
C ALA A 805 23.30 37.37 -12.35
N ILE A 806 22.23 37.33 -11.55
CA ILE A 806 22.02 38.18 -10.38
C ILE A 806 21.66 37.27 -9.21
N PRO A 807 22.33 37.37 -8.04
CA PRO A 807 22.04 36.52 -6.89
C PRO A 807 20.71 36.95 -6.24
N CYS A 808 19.61 36.38 -6.74
CA CYS A 808 18.25 36.58 -6.23
C CYS A 808 18.01 35.72 -4.98
N LEU A 809 17.49 36.30 -3.90
CA LEU A 809 17.09 35.61 -2.66
C LEU A 809 15.99 34.56 -2.93
N LYS A 810 16.20 33.33 -2.45
CA LYS A 810 15.23 32.24 -2.57
C LYS A 810 14.12 32.34 -1.55
N LEU A 811 12.89 32.56 -2.03
CA LEU A 811 11.70 32.62 -1.19
C LEU A 811 10.57 31.78 -1.82
N ASP A 812 9.95 30.92 -1.01
CA ASP A 812 8.72 30.20 -1.37
C ASP A 812 7.51 31.15 -1.48
N TYR A 813 6.36 30.61 -1.91
CA TYR A 813 5.13 31.38 -2.03
C TYR A 813 4.69 32.03 -0.69
N LYS A 814 4.83 31.32 0.45
CA LYS A 814 4.42 31.84 1.76
C LYS A 814 5.28 33.02 2.19
N ASN A 815 6.60 32.90 2.03
CA ASN A 815 7.55 33.94 2.39
C ASN A 815 7.46 35.17 1.47
N ARG A 816 7.26 34.97 0.15
CA ARG A 816 7.05 36.06 -0.82
C ARG A 816 5.82 36.93 -0.52
N HIS A 817 4.79 36.38 0.12
CA HIS A 817 3.55 37.08 0.45
C HIS A 817 3.42 37.44 1.94
N HIS A 818 4.50 37.30 2.73
CA HIS A 818 4.44 37.59 4.17
C HIS A 818 4.47 39.10 4.48
N LEU A 819 3.57 39.57 5.35
CA LEU A 819 3.35 41.00 5.65
C LEU A 819 4.61 41.77 6.06
N HIS A 820 5.55 41.11 6.74
CA HIS A 820 6.80 41.71 7.24
C HIS A 820 8.01 41.55 6.32
N LEU A 821 7.83 41.02 5.08
CA LEU A 821 8.92 40.81 4.13
C LEU A 821 9.70 42.10 3.84
N THR A 822 9.02 43.21 3.57
CA THR A 822 9.67 44.50 3.28
C THR A 822 10.64 44.92 4.38
N THR A 823 10.23 44.81 5.65
CA THR A 823 11.05 45.14 6.82
C THR A 823 12.27 44.23 6.98
N PHE A 824 12.17 42.95 6.56
CA PHE A 824 13.32 42.04 6.52
C PHE A 824 14.29 42.37 5.38
N LEU A 825 13.79 42.73 4.20
CA LEU A 825 14.61 43.18 3.07
C LEU A 825 15.37 44.48 3.41
N GLU A 826 14.70 45.43 4.06
CA GLU A 826 15.30 46.67 4.59
C GLU A 826 16.39 46.38 5.62
N LEU A 827 16.11 45.52 6.63
CA LEU A 827 17.07 45.09 7.64
C LEU A 827 18.31 44.41 7.01
N CYS A 828 18.10 43.66 5.93
CA CYS A 828 19.15 42.96 5.18
C CYS A 828 19.85 43.80 4.10
N ASN A 829 19.36 45.01 3.81
CA ASN A 829 19.79 45.85 2.69
C ASN A 829 19.70 45.14 1.33
N ILE A 830 18.65 44.33 1.13
CA ILE A 830 18.37 43.57 -0.10
C ILE A 830 17.60 44.46 -1.09
N LYS A 831 18.09 44.54 -2.33
CA LYS A 831 17.51 45.45 -3.34
C LYS A 831 16.43 44.77 -4.17
N GLN A 832 15.28 45.43 -4.32
CA GLN A 832 14.21 44.95 -5.20
C GLN A 832 14.50 45.35 -6.66
N ILE A 833 14.20 44.45 -7.60
CA ILE A 833 14.37 44.65 -9.06
C ILE A 833 13.16 44.12 -9.85
N ARG A 834 12.94 44.70 -11.02
CA ARG A 834 11.86 44.41 -11.98
C ARG A 834 12.43 44.09 -13.37
N MET A 835 11.61 43.55 -14.25
CA MET A 835 12.04 43.12 -15.60
C MET A 835 12.59 44.29 -16.43
N ASN A 836 12.05 45.50 -16.24
CA ASN A 836 12.48 46.72 -16.92
C ASN A 836 13.89 47.22 -16.52
N ASP A 837 14.46 46.70 -15.43
CA ASP A 837 15.78 47.13 -14.91
C ASP A 837 16.95 46.40 -15.60
N LEU A 838 16.66 45.46 -16.52
CA LEU A 838 17.58 44.45 -17.03
C LEU A 838 17.98 44.70 -18.50
N LYS A 839 19.22 44.33 -18.86
CA LYS A 839 19.73 44.36 -20.25
C LYS A 839 20.45 43.06 -20.58
N LEU A 840 20.18 42.53 -21.77
CA LEU A 840 20.60 41.18 -22.21
C LEU A 840 22.08 41.12 -22.65
N ALA A 841 22.65 39.92 -22.57
CA ALA A 841 23.98 39.57 -23.10
C ALA A 841 24.01 38.09 -23.52
N ASP A 842 24.77 37.77 -24.58
CA ASP A 842 24.73 36.46 -25.25
C ASP A 842 25.28 35.29 -24.39
N LYS A 843 24.54 34.18 -24.29
CA LYS A 843 24.94 32.95 -23.58
C LYS A 843 25.35 31.83 -24.56
N LYS A 844 26.50 31.18 -24.29
CA LYS A 844 26.96 29.92 -24.93
C LYS A 844 27.55 28.95 -23.90
N SER A 845 26.70 28.08 -23.36
CA SER A 845 27.06 26.86 -22.61
C SER A 845 25.79 25.99 -22.43
N SER A 846 25.92 24.68 -22.23
CA SER A 846 24.85 23.71 -22.53
C SER A 846 24.62 22.61 -21.47
N PRO A 847 23.53 21.81 -21.55
CA PRO A 847 23.12 20.85 -20.50
C PRO A 847 24.05 19.66 -20.17
N ALA A 848 25.21 19.53 -20.84
CA ALA A 848 26.07 18.35 -20.74
C ALA A 848 26.63 18.07 -19.32
N GLU A 849 26.71 19.10 -18.47
CA GLU A 849 27.26 19.00 -17.11
C GLU A 849 26.41 18.11 -16.18
N TYR A 850 25.08 18.12 -16.35
CA TYR A 850 24.15 17.45 -15.44
C TYR A 850 24.12 15.92 -15.67
N PHE A 851 23.93 15.50 -16.92
CA PHE A 851 23.91 14.09 -17.33
C PHE A 851 25.22 13.38 -16.96
N ARG A 852 26.36 14.06 -17.19
CA ARG A 852 27.71 13.60 -16.82
C ARG A 852 27.84 13.29 -15.33
N ARG A 853 27.16 14.04 -14.45
CA ARG A 853 27.19 13.79 -13.00
C ARG A 853 26.31 12.61 -12.58
N LYS A 854 25.20 12.35 -13.29
CA LYS A 854 24.32 11.20 -13.01
C LYS A 854 24.93 9.86 -13.43
N LEU A 855 25.56 9.78 -14.61
CA LEU A 855 26.25 8.55 -15.07
C LEU A 855 27.36 8.08 -14.11
N ILE A 856 28.06 9.01 -13.45
CA ILE A 856 29.08 8.70 -12.43
C ILE A 856 28.46 8.03 -11.19
N GLU A 857 27.20 8.37 -10.86
CA GLU A 857 26.47 7.86 -9.69
C GLU A 857 26.02 6.39 -9.88
N ILE A 858 25.66 5.99 -11.11
CA ILE A 858 25.24 4.61 -11.46
C ILE A 858 26.42 3.68 -11.78
N SER A 859 27.60 4.25 -12.06
CA SER A 859 28.86 3.56 -12.36
C SER A 859 29.18 2.32 -11.49
N PRO A 860 28.96 2.31 -10.15
CA PRO A 860 29.33 1.18 -9.29
C PRO A 860 28.65 -0.15 -9.63
N PHE A 861 27.48 -0.12 -10.29
CA PHE A 861 26.74 -1.33 -10.67
C PHE A 861 27.26 -1.98 -11.97
N PHE A 862 28.11 -1.28 -12.74
CA PHE A 862 28.71 -1.78 -13.99
C PHE A 862 30.14 -2.27 -13.78
N ARG A 863 30.31 -3.53 -13.37
CA ARG A 863 31.64 -4.13 -13.30
C ARG A 863 32.24 -4.22 -14.72
N ASN A 864 33.28 -3.43 -14.98
CA ASN A 864 33.98 -3.35 -16.27
C ASN A 864 33.09 -3.02 -17.49
N LYS A 865 32.08 -2.15 -17.34
CA LYS A 865 31.17 -1.68 -18.41
C LYS A 865 30.25 -2.75 -19.04
N GLN A 866 29.97 -3.85 -18.35
CA GLN A 866 28.97 -4.85 -18.79
C GLN A 866 27.85 -5.02 -17.77
N LEU A 867 26.65 -5.36 -18.25
CA LEU A 867 25.46 -5.66 -17.44
C LEU A 867 25.32 -7.19 -17.32
N TYR A 868 25.32 -7.71 -16.09
CA TYR A 868 25.28 -9.15 -15.84
C TYR A 868 23.83 -9.65 -15.72
N VAL A 869 23.36 -10.38 -16.73
CA VAL A 869 22.11 -11.15 -16.68
C VAL A 869 22.41 -12.63 -16.45
N THR A 870 21.61 -13.30 -15.62
CA THR A 870 21.79 -14.72 -15.23
C THR A 870 21.18 -15.72 -16.20
N ARG A 871 20.70 -15.24 -17.36
CA ARG A 871 20.07 -15.98 -18.46
C ARG A 871 20.36 -15.24 -19.77
N PRO A 872 20.23 -15.89 -20.94
CA PRO A 872 20.40 -15.22 -22.23
C PRO A 872 19.57 -13.94 -22.35
N TRP A 873 20.15 -12.92 -23.00
CA TRP A 873 19.54 -11.60 -23.18
C TRP A 873 18.18 -11.68 -23.90
N ASP A 874 18.15 -12.50 -24.93
CA ASP A 874 17.01 -12.78 -25.80
C ASP A 874 15.92 -13.63 -25.14
N SER A 875 16.17 -14.23 -23.96
CA SER A 875 15.19 -15.06 -23.28
C SER A 875 13.97 -14.23 -22.82
N GLU A 876 12.76 -14.78 -22.97
CA GLU A 876 11.52 -14.10 -22.58
C GLU A 876 11.56 -13.67 -21.10
N THR A 877 12.17 -14.47 -20.23
CA THR A 877 12.33 -14.11 -18.80
C THR A 877 13.29 -12.95 -18.56
N THR A 878 14.24 -12.66 -19.45
CA THR A 878 15.08 -11.47 -19.35
C THR A 878 14.30 -10.23 -19.78
N PHE A 879 13.61 -10.30 -20.93
CA PHE A 879 12.75 -9.21 -21.42
C PHE A 879 11.56 -8.85 -20.52
N ILE A 880 11.08 -9.77 -19.69
CA ILE A 880 10.06 -9.47 -18.66
C ILE A 880 10.68 -8.70 -17.48
N ASN A 881 11.83 -9.15 -16.97
CA ASN A 881 12.35 -8.68 -15.67
C ASN A 881 13.28 -7.47 -15.75
N LEU A 882 13.93 -7.23 -16.90
CA LEU A 882 14.88 -6.12 -17.05
C LEU A 882 14.21 -4.74 -17.16
N PRO A 883 13.16 -4.53 -18.01
CA PRO A 883 12.53 -3.22 -18.16
C PRO A 883 11.98 -2.68 -16.83
N TYR A 884 11.36 -3.56 -16.04
CA TYR A 884 10.85 -3.24 -14.70
C TYR A 884 11.95 -2.71 -13.76
N LYS A 885 13.13 -3.34 -13.75
CA LYS A 885 14.27 -2.89 -12.93
C LYS A 885 14.91 -1.61 -13.44
N LEU A 886 14.94 -1.39 -14.77
CA LEU A 886 15.45 -0.16 -15.35
C LEU A 886 14.53 1.03 -15.07
N CYS A 887 13.21 0.85 -15.21
CA CYS A 887 12.22 1.86 -14.81
C CYS A 887 12.38 2.26 -13.34
N GLN A 888 12.53 1.30 -12.41
CA GLN A 888 12.78 1.59 -11.00
C GLN A 888 14.12 2.29 -10.73
N LEU A 889 15.19 1.94 -11.45
CA LEU A 889 16.52 2.55 -11.26
C LEU A 889 16.64 3.97 -11.83
N LEU A 890 15.92 4.24 -12.92
CA LEU A 890 15.79 5.58 -13.53
C LEU A 890 14.63 6.39 -12.92
N ASN A 891 13.83 5.77 -12.05
CA ASN A 891 12.66 6.36 -11.37
C ASN A 891 11.56 6.83 -12.35
N ILE A 892 11.33 6.03 -13.40
CA ILE A 892 10.36 6.21 -14.49
C ILE A 892 9.36 5.03 -14.56
N ASP A 893 8.83 4.65 -13.39
CA ASP A 893 7.83 3.58 -13.23
C ASP A 893 6.58 3.79 -14.11
N ARG A 894 5.92 2.69 -14.48
CA ARG A 894 4.72 2.57 -15.34
C ARG A 894 4.97 2.67 -16.85
N PHE A 895 6.22 2.63 -17.30
CA PHE A 895 6.57 2.59 -18.73
C PHE A 895 7.33 1.31 -19.14
N GLU A 896 7.27 0.27 -18.32
CA GLU A 896 8.01 -0.98 -18.46
C GLU A 896 7.68 -1.68 -19.78
N ASP A 897 6.41 -1.72 -20.19
CA ASP A 897 5.99 -2.34 -21.45
C ASP A 897 6.43 -1.54 -22.69
N LYS A 898 6.62 -0.23 -22.57
CA LYS A 898 7.12 0.64 -23.66
C LYS A 898 8.63 0.50 -23.83
N LEU A 899 9.35 0.42 -22.71
CA LEU A 899 10.76 0.06 -22.68
C LEU A 899 10.96 -1.39 -23.20
N ARG A 900 10.08 -2.34 -22.82
CA ARG A 900 10.08 -3.72 -23.32
C ARG A 900 9.80 -3.80 -24.82
N PHE A 901 8.89 -2.98 -25.35
CA PHE A 901 8.66 -2.86 -26.80
C PHE A 901 9.91 -2.39 -27.52
N LEU A 902 10.53 -1.28 -27.09
CA LEU A 902 11.75 -0.74 -27.70
C LEU A 902 12.95 -1.70 -27.62
N LEU A 903 13.02 -2.56 -26.59
CA LEU A 903 14.06 -3.58 -26.43
C LEU A 903 13.82 -4.87 -27.24
N LYS A 904 12.59 -5.09 -27.76
CA LYS A 904 12.23 -6.29 -28.54
C LYS A 904 11.95 -6.05 -30.02
N ALA A 905 11.38 -4.90 -30.37
CA ALA A 905 10.89 -4.63 -31.72
C ALA A 905 12.03 -4.29 -32.68
N THR A 906 11.89 -4.71 -33.94
CA THR A 906 12.81 -4.32 -35.01
C THR A 906 12.65 -2.84 -35.36
N ILE A 907 13.67 -2.25 -36.02
CA ILE A 907 13.63 -0.83 -36.40
C ILE A 907 12.44 -0.51 -37.33
N GLU A 908 12.01 -1.47 -38.15
CA GLU A 908 10.84 -1.33 -39.03
C GLU A 908 9.52 -1.38 -38.26
N GLU A 909 9.41 -2.24 -37.24
CA GLU A 909 8.24 -2.30 -36.35
C GLU A 909 8.13 -1.05 -35.48
N ILE A 910 9.25 -0.51 -34.99
CA ILE A 910 9.30 0.76 -34.25
C ILE A 910 8.86 1.90 -35.18
N ASN A 911 9.46 2.05 -36.36
CA ASN A 911 9.09 3.07 -37.33
C ASN A 911 7.61 2.98 -37.73
N LYS A 912 7.09 1.76 -37.94
CA LYS A 912 5.68 1.49 -38.27
C LYS A 912 4.73 1.80 -37.10
N HIS A 913 5.09 1.45 -35.86
CA HIS A 913 4.31 1.81 -34.66
C HIS A 913 4.24 3.32 -34.46
N PHE A 914 5.36 4.02 -34.66
CA PHE A 914 5.45 5.48 -34.53
C PHE A 914 4.63 6.16 -35.63
N THR A 915 4.78 5.73 -36.90
CA THR A 915 4.04 6.26 -38.05
C THR A 915 2.53 6.05 -37.91
N ASN A 916 2.08 4.85 -37.53
CA ASN A 916 0.65 4.54 -37.33
C ASN A 916 0.01 5.39 -36.19
N ASN A 917 0.81 5.82 -35.22
CA ASN A 917 0.38 6.67 -34.11
C ASN A 917 0.62 8.17 -34.33
N SER A 918 1.14 8.56 -35.51
CA SER A 918 1.46 9.95 -35.86
C SER A 918 2.55 10.57 -34.97
N ILE A 919 3.53 9.75 -34.57
CA ILE A 919 4.71 10.17 -33.81
C ILE A 919 5.84 10.47 -34.81
N ASP A 920 6.17 11.75 -34.99
CA ASP A 920 7.24 12.18 -35.88
C ASP A 920 8.63 11.73 -35.42
N ILE A 921 9.46 11.29 -36.37
CA ILE A 921 10.86 10.91 -36.17
C ILE A 921 11.74 11.91 -36.93
N PRO A 922 12.65 12.66 -36.27
CA PRO A 922 13.41 13.74 -36.91
C PRO A 922 14.28 13.29 -38.10
N THR A 923 14.10 13.91 -39.28
CA THR A 923 14.77 13.52 -40.52
C THR A 923 16.18 14.08 -40.68
N ASN A 924 17.11 13.50 -39.91
CA ASN A 924 18.47 13.13 -40.33
C ASN A 924 19.24 14.12 -41.24
N LYS A 925 19.31 15.40 -40.86
CA LYS A 925 20.05 16.47 -41.57
C LYS A 925 20.92 17.30 -40.64
N ASP A 926 21.96 16.68 -40.09
CA ASP A 926 23.32 17.26 -40.02
C ASP A 926 24.32 16.18 -39.55
N ILE A 927 24.58 15.20 -40.42
CA ILE A 927 25.68 14.25 -40.27
C ILE A 927 26.97 14.91 -40.78
N VAL A 928 28.05 14.83 -39.99
CA VAL A 928 29.42 15.02 -40.47
C VAL A 928 30.26 13.81 -40.05
N ILE A 929 30.64 12.99 -41.02
CA ILE A 929 31.66 11.94 -40.87
C ILE A 929 33.03 12.59 -41.15
N LEU A 930 34.04 12.26 -40.36
CA LEU A 930 35.44 12.57 -40.67
C LEU A 930 36.26 11.27 -40.64
N GLU A 931 37.13 11.11 -41.63
CA GLU A 931 37.82 9.84 -41.93
C GLU A 931 39.02 9.55 -41.01
N PRO A 932 39.39 8.27 -40.83
CA PRO A 932 40.56 7.89 -40.05
C PRO A 932 41.86 8.06 -40.86
N LEU A 933 42.84 8.79 -40.33
CA LEU A 933 44.15 8.98 -40.98
C LEU A 933 45.35 8.53 -40.13
N SER A 934 46.09 7.58 -40.71
CA SER A 934 47.53 7.28 -40.52
C SER A 934 48.08 6.96 -39.12
N SER A 935 48.60 5.74 -38.97
CA SER A 935 49.34 5.24 -37.81
C SER A 935 50.80 5.73 -37.73
N SER A 936 51.16 6.48 -36.68
CA SER A 936 52.53 6.60 -36.10
C SER A 936 52.45 7.42 -34.79
N ASN A 937 53.22 7.19 -33.71
CA ASN A 937 54.22 6.16 -33.41
C ASN A 937 54.15 5.72 -31.92
N VAL A 938 54.18 4.40 -31.73
CA VAL A 938 54.89 3.62 -30.69
C VAL A 938 55.50 4.36 -29.47
N LEU A 939 54.94 4.07 -28.29
CA LEU A 939 55.69 3.91 -27.02
C LEU A 939 55.20 2.58 -26.39
N LYS A 940 55.98 1.49 -26.49
CA LYS A 940 57.01 1.02 -25.55
C LYS A 940 56.48 0.59 -24.17
N GLN A 941 56.87 -0.62 -23.77
CA GLN A 941 56.44 -1.33 -22.55
C GLN A 941 57.09 -0.75 -21.27
N PRO A 942 56.48 -0.98 -20.07
CA PRO A 942 57.06 -0.59 -18.79
C PRO A 942 58.04 -1.63 -18.23
N LYS A 943 59.21 -1.15 -17.76
CA LYS A 943 60.19 -1.68 -16.77
C LYS A 943 61.45 -0.80 -16.89
N LEU A 944 62.29 -0.53 -15.88
CA LEU A 944 62.49 -1.10 -14.53
C LEU A 944 63.09 0.01 -13.61
N CYS A 945 62.96 -0.16 -12.28
CA CYS A 945 63.79 0.39 -11.18
C CYS A 945 64.03 1.92 -10.97
N GLU A 946 63.88 2.29 -9.68
CA GLU A 946 64.80 3.08 -8.84
C GLU A 946 65.02 4.63 -9.00
N THR A 947 64.52 5.34 -7.97
CA THR A 947 65.17 6.46 -7.20
C THR A 947 65.27 7.93 -7.71
N SER A 948 64.98 8.85 -6.76
CA SER A 948 65.47 10.25 -6.56
C SER A 948 65.19 11.43 -7.53
N THR A 949 64.28 12.34 -7.12
CA THR A 949 64.44 13.82 -6.78
C THR A 949 65.48 14.73 -7.50
N PRO A 950 65.31 16.10 -7.61
CA PRO A 950 64.15 17.03 -7.44
C PRO A 950 64.05 18.11 -8.61
N ASP A 951 63.54 19.37 -8.63
CA ASP A 951 62.80 20.32 -7.72
C ASP A 951 62.13 21.56 -8.45
N SER A 952 61.13 22.21 -7.83
CA SER A 952 60.86 23.69 -7.70
C SER A 952 60.27 24.63 -8.84
N ASN A 953 59.22 25.44 -8.48
CA ASN A 953 58.82 26.85 -8.89
C ASN A 953 58.74 27.31 -10.41
N LYS A 954 57.98 28.32 -10.93
CA LYS A 954 56.80 29.24 -10.65
C LYS A 954 56.40 29.94 -12.01
N SER A 955 55.27 30.62 -12.34
CA SER A 955 53.86 30.77 -11.85
C SER A 955 52.89 31.55 -12.80
N THR A 956 51.56 31.27 -12.74
CA THR A 956 50.34 32.11 -13.07
C THR A 956 49.78 32.44 -14.51
N SER A 957 48.42 32.37 -14.61
CA SER A 957 47.41 33.31 -15.22
C SER A 957 47.09 33.55 -16.74
N SER A 958 45.82 33.27 -17.13
CA SER A 958 44.75 34.22 -17.65
C SER A 958 44.38 34.46 -19.16
N ILE A 959 43.05 34.35 -19.45
CA ILE A 959 42.13 35.24 -20.26
C ILE A 959 41.82 35.04 -21.80
N LYS A 960 40.56 34.57 -22.07
CA LYS A 960 39.47 34.99 -23.03
C LYS A 960 39.45 34.89 -24.60
N ASN A 961 38.29 34.39 -25.09
CA ASN A 961 37.34 34.90 -26.15
C ASN A 961 37.25 34.37 -27.63
N LYS A 962 36.02 33.94 -28.02
CA LYS A 962 35.19 34.12 -29.27
C LYS A 962 35.78 33.86 -30.71
N GLU A 963 35.33 32.86 -31.52
CA GLU A 963 34.19 32.78 -32.53
C GLU A 963 34.62 33.01 -34.04
N THR A 964 33.97 32.65 -35.18
CA THR A 964 32.65 32.05 -35.60
C THR A 964 32.62 31.52 -37.10
N ASN A 965 31.53 30.82 -37.51
CA ASN A 965 30.81 30.78 -38.84
C ASN A 965 31.15 29.86 -40.10
N THR A 966 30.20 28.93 -40.39
CA THR A 966 29.38 28.65 -41.65
C THR A 966 29.86 28.02 -43.00
N ASN A 967 29.06 27.02 -43.48
CA ASN A 967 28.53 26.72 -44.86
C ASN A 967 28.94 25.48 -45.74
N LYS A 968 28.05 25.11 -46.70
CA LYS A 968 27.81 23.84 -47.51
C LYS A 968 28.09 24.03 -49.06
N PRO A 969 27.77 23.16 -50.08
CA PRO A 969 26.93 21.90 -50.18
C PRO A 969 27.37 20.70 -51.12
N GLU A 970 26.58 19.58 -51.12
CA GLU A 970 26.33 18.51 -52.18
C GLU A 970 27.46 17.49 -52.61
N THR A 971 27.28 16.38 -53.40
CA THR A 971 26.21 15.79 -54.29
C THR A 971 26.14 14.20 -54.29
N THR A 972 25.66 13.50 -55.36
CA THR A 972 25.40 11.99 -55.52
C THR A 972 25.63 11.51 -57.00
N PRO A 973 25.22 10.32 -57.62
CA PRO A 973 24.45 9.07 -57.24
C PRO A 973 24.91 7.67 -57.90
N MET A 974 24.04 6.61 -57.87
CA MET A 974 23.95 5.36 -58.75
C MET A 974 24.95 4.14 -58.56
N THR A 975 24.76 2.83 -58.95
CA THR A 975 23.65 1.91 -59.44
C THR A 975 24.00 0.36 -59.48
N THR A 976 22.97 -0.53 -59.53
CA THR A 976 22.82 -1.90 -60.18
C THR A 976 23.58 -3.23 -59.82
N GLU A 977 22.85 -4.18 -59.18
CA GLU A 977 22.34 -5.53 -59.65
C GLU A 977 23.16 -6.88 -59.83
N THR A 978 22.46 -8.02 -59.53
CA THR A 978 22.62 -9.47 -59.92
C THR A 978 23.41 -10.53 -59.06
N TRP A 979 23.21 -11.84 -59.36
CA TRP A 979 23.41 -13.07 -58.51
C TRP A 979 24.21 -14.22 -59.22
N ILE A 980 24.77 -15.21 -58.47
CA ILE A 980 24.53 -16.69 -58.61
C ILE A 980 25.42 -17.62 -57.72
N ASP A 981 24.76 -18.65 -57.19
CA ASP A 981 25.05 -19.89 -56.40
C ASP A 981 26.30 -20.79 -56.67
N ASN A 982 26.85 -21.47 -55.62
CA ASN A 982 27.08 -22.95 -55.57
C ASN A 982 27.50 -23.57 -54.20
N SER A 983 27.49 -24.91 -54.07
CA SER A 983 27.13 -25.65 -52.80
C SER A 983 28.09 -26.74 -52.21
N LYS A 984 27.81 -27.15 -50.93
CA LYS A 984 27.91 -28.50 -50.26
C LYS A 984 29.11 -28.99 -49.39
N ASN A 985 28.73 -29.52 -48.19
CA ASN A 985 29.18 -30.74 -47.45
C ASN A 985 30.61 -30.83 -46.82
N GLN A 986 30.91 -31.60 -45.73
CA GLN A 986 30.12 -32.25 -44.64
C GLN A 986 30.99 -32.69 -43.41
N LYS A 987 30.42 -32.57 -42.19
CA LYS A 987 30.52 -33.43 -40.95
C LYS A 987 31.85 -33.97 -40.34
N ASN A 988 32.11 -33.47 -39.11
CA ASN A 988 32.29 -34.17 -37.80
C ASN A 988 33.48 -35.12 -37.45
N ASN A 989 34.22 -34.70 -36.40
CA ASN A 989 34.38 -35.33 -35.07
C ASN A 989 35.76 -35.84 -34.54
N ASN A 990 35.94 -35.60 -33.23
CA ASN A 990 36.85 -36.18 -32.24
C ASN A 990 38.37 -35.88 -32.33
N ASN A 991 38.88 -35.09 -31.37
CA ASN A 991 39.85 -35.59 -30.36
C ASN A 991 40.11 -34.57 -29.23
N THR A 992 40.70 -35.03 -28.13
CA THR A 992 41.07 -34.27 -26.94
C THR A 992 42.58 -34.38 -26.63
N SER A 993 43.05 -33.61 -25.63
CA SER A 993 44.33 -33.68 -24.89
C SER A 993 45.50 -32.72 -25.26
N ILE A 994 45.56 -31.62 -24.49
CA ILE A 994 46.69 -31.05 -23.71
C ILE A 994 48.13 -31.29 -24.22
N ILE A 995 48.91 -30.21 -24.47
CA ILE A 995 50.20 -29.86 -23.79
C ILE A 995 50.74 -28.47 -24.22
N ALA A 996 51.47 -27.84 -23.30
CA ALA A 996 51.77 -26.41 -23.16
C ALA A 996 52.86 -25.74 -24.05
N ARG A 997 52.92 -24.39 -23.90
CA ARG A 997 54.00 -23.40 -24.16
C ARG A 997 54.00 -22.62 -25.50
N GLN A 998 54.21 -21.31 -25.38
CA GLN A 998 54.34 -20.29 -26.46
C GLN A 998 55.75 -20.32 -27.08
N PRO A 999 55.96 -19.73 -28.29
CA PRO A 999 56.10 -18.27 -28.46
C PRO A 999 55.27 -17.67 -29.63
N TYR A 1000 55.19 -16.34 -29.70
CA TYR A 1000 54.49 -15.55 -30.73
C TYR A 1000 55.34 -15.26 -31.97
N GLN A 1001 54.74 -15.30 -33.18
CA GLN A 1001 54.97 -14.26 -34.20
C GLN A 1001 53.91 -14.21 -35.33
N ALA A 1002 53.45 -12.98 -35.63
CA ALA A 1002 52.86 -12.44 -36.87
C ALA A 1002 51.72 -13.17 -37.65
N CYS A 1003 50.75 -12.36 -38.10
CA CYS A 1003 49.65 -12.68 -39.02
C CYS A 1003 49.83 -11.85 -40.33
N PRO A 1004 49.14 -12.17 -41.43
CA PRO A 1004 48.26 -11.13 -42.00
C PRO A 1004 46.96 -11.61 -42.70
N GLN A 1005 45.87 -10.84 -42.47
CA GLN A 1005 44.87 -10.36 -43.46
C GLN A 1005 43.98 -11.40 -44.21
N HIS A 1006 42.70 -11.17 -44.53
CA HIS A 1006 41.70 -10.10 -44.27
C HIS A 1006 40.33 -10.81 -44.03
N CYS A 1007 39.26 -10.23 -43.46
CA CYS A 1007 38.74 -8.87 -43.61
C CYS A 1007 37.99 -8.36 -42.36
N GLN A 1008 37.92 -7.02 -42.23
CA GLN A 1008 36.84 -6.16 -41.67
C GLN A 1008 35.96 -6.65 -40.48
N LEU A 1009 35.74 -5.88 -39.39
CA LEU A 1009 36.12 -4.50 -39.01
C LEU A 1009 36.37 -4.43 -37.48
N PRO A 1010 37.13 -3.44 -36.96
CA PRO A 1010 37.66 -3.49 -35.60
C PRO A 1010 36.83 -2.73 -34.55
N PHE A 1011 36.31 -3.44 -33.54
CA PHE A 1011 35.88 -2.81 -32.28
C PHE A 1011 37.06 -2.55 -31.32
N TYR A 1012 38.00 -1.72 -31.77
CA TYR A 1012 39.04 -1.10 -30.95
C TYR A 1012 38.72 0.39 -30.80
N GLY A 1013 38.15 0.80 -29.66
CA GLY A 1013 37.66 2.19 -29.53
C GLY A 1013 37.54 2.76 -28.11
N ASN A 1014 38.04 2.10 -27.06
CA ASN A 1014 37.66 2.48 -25.69
C ASN A 1014 38.81 2.46 -24.66
N TYR A 1015 39.80 3.36 -24.82
CA TYR A 1015 40.62 3.80 -23.67
C TYR A 1015 41.21 5.22 -23.73
N VAL A 1016 41.32 5.86 -24.91
CA VAL A 1016 42.09 7.12 -25.04
C VAL A 1016 41.23 8.39 -24.94
N LEU A 1017 40.12 8.52 -25.70
CA LEU A 1017 39.41 9.81 -25.81
C LEU A 1017 38.85 10.36 -24.49
N ILE A 1018 38.28 9.52 -23.62
CA ILE A 1018 37.80 9.96 -22.30
C ILE A 1018 38.99 10.42 -21.42
N LYS A 1019 40.10 9.69 -21.45
CA LYS A 1019 41.31 10.03 -20.69
C LYS A 1019 41.90 11.35 -21.20
N THR A 1020 42.15 11.47 -22.50
CA THR A 1020 42.76 12.65 -23.12
C THR A 1020 41.89 13.90 -23.03
N TYR A 1021 40.54 13.80 -23.08
CA TYR A 1021 39.67 14.97 -22.90
C TYR A 1021 39.60 15.45 -21.44
N ILE A 1022 39.74 14.54 -20.46
CA ILE A 1022 39.89 14.90 -19.05
C ILE A 1022 41.28 15.51 -18.80
N GLU A 1023 42.35 14.92 -19.34
CA GLU A 1023 43.71 15.43 -19.19
C GLU A 1023 43.92 16.80 -19.89
N LEU A 1024 43.30 17.06 -21.04
CA LEU A 1024 43.32 18.38 -21.70
C LEU A 1024 42.57 19.47 -20.92
N ILE A 1025 41.58 19.11 -20.11
CA ILE A 1025 40.90 20.05 -19.19
C ILE A 1025 41.77 20.32 -17.96
N LEU A 1026 42.51 19.31 -17.48
CA LEU A 1026 43.36 19.43 -16.29
C LEU A 1026 44.70 20.14 -16.53
N ASP A 1027 45.34 19.95 -17.70
CA ASP A 1027 46.74 20.36 -17.93
C ASP A 1027 46.93 21.53 -18.93
N LYS A 1028 45.87 22.31 -19.19
CA LYS A 1028 45.99 23.60 -19.91
C LYS A 1028 45.28 24.78 -19.22
N ASN A 1029 45.50 24.93 -17.91
CA ASN A 1029 45.66 26.27 -17.31
C ASN A 1029 46.33 26.28 -15.92
N SER A 1030 47.54 25.72 -15.80
CA SER A 1030 48.43 26.06 -14.67
C SER A 1030 49.87 26.31 -15.15
N VAL A 1031 50.25 27.58 -15.28
CA VAL A 1031 51.66 27.96 -15.35
C VAL A 1031 52.30 27.67 -13.99
N GLN A 1032 53.08 26.57 -13.96
CA GLN A 1032 54.17 26.22 -13.04
C GLN A 1032 54.03 26.56 -11.53
N VAL A 1033 54.08 25.56 -10.65
CA VAL A 1033 54.86 25.64 -9.38
C VAL A 1033 55.49 24.24 -9.09
N PRO A 1034 56.53 23.81 -9.83
CA PRO A 1034 57.03 22.43 -9.80
C PRO A 1034 57.30 21.74 -8.45
N ILE A 1035 56.67 20.57 -8.33
CA ILE A 1035 57.22 19.22 -8.07
C ILE A 1035 58.59 19.09 -7.36
N GLN A 1036 58.66 18.30 -6.28
CA GLN A 1036 59.29 16.94 -6.19
C GLN A 1036 59.09 16.32 -4.78
N PRO A 1037 59.14 14.97 -4.60
CA PRO A 1037 58.07 14.25 -3.90
C PRO A 1037 58.56 13.23 -2.85
N ILE A 1038 57.66 12.36 -2.34
CA ILE A 1038 57.87 10.89 -2.31
C ILE A 1038 56.59 10.09 -1.96
N ILE A 1039 56.32 9.11 -2.84
CA ILE A 1039 55.75 7.74 -2.74
C ILE A 1039 55.02 7.27 -1.44
N SER A 1040 53.94 6.49 -1.66
CA SER A 1040 53.10 5.72 -0.70
C SER A 1040 53.83 4.53 -0.01
N PRO A 1041 53.22 3.85 0.98
CA PRO A 1041 52.64 2.54 0.62
C PRO A 1041 51.31 2.15 1.29
N ILE A 1042 50.66 1.16 0.66
CA ILE A 1042 49.43 0.43 1.04
C ILE A 1042 49.72 -0.64 2.12
N TYR A 1043 48.76 -0.94 3.00
CA TYR A 1043 48.41 -2.29 3.58
C TYR A 1043 47.42 -2.15 4.78
N GLN A 1044 46.52 -3.07 5.17
CA GLN A 1044 45.98 -4.35 4.61
C GLN A 1044 44.74 -4.81 5.45
N PHE A 1045 43.85 -5.67 4.89
CA PHE A 1045 42.91 -6.60 5.61
C PHE A 1045 41.81 -6.01 6.56
N GLU A 1046 40.67 -6.67 6.88
CA GLU A 1046 39.85 -7.75 6.29
C GLU A 1046 38.46 -7.79 7.00
N ARG A 1047 37.44 -8.48 6.43
CA ARG A 1047 36.15 -8.92 7.07
C ARG A 1047 35.08 -7.84 7.35
N THR A 1048 33.76 -8.10 7.25
CA THR A 1048 32.99 -9.25 6.73
C THR A 1048 31.60 -8.79 6.28
N LEU A 1049 31.01 -9.45 5.27
CA LEU A 1049 29.58 -9.33 4.92
C LEU A 1049 28.76 -10.43 5.63
N PRO A 1050 27.56 -10.13 6.16
CA PRO A 1050 26.55 -11.15 6.49
C PRO A 1050 25.90 -11.73 5.23
N SER A 1051 25.50 -12.99 5.27
CA SER A 1051 24.93 -13.71 4.12
C SER A 1051 23.43 -13.55 3.96
N VAL A 1052 22.98 -13.25 2.74
CA VAL A 1052 21.64 -13.57 2.22
C VAL A 1052 21.80 -14.17 0.81
N PHE A 1053 20.89 -15.06 0.40
CA PHE A 1053 20.89 -15.89 -0.81
C PHE A 1053 21.74 -17.16 -0.77
N SER A 1054 21.25 -18.14 -0.01
CA SER A 1054 21.47 -19.56 -0.28
C SER A 1054 20.72 -19.99 -1.55
N VAL A 1055 21.43 -20.57 -2.51
CA VAL A 1055 20.86 -21.38 -3.60
C VAL A 1055 21.52 -22.75 -3.55
N SER A 1056 20.75 -23.80 -3.81
CA SER A 1056 21.17 -25.20 -3.69
C SER A 1056 22.19 -25.63 -4.74
N GLU A 1057 22.97 -26.66 -4.40
CA GLU A 1057 23.91 -27.33 -5.30
C GLU A 1057 23.20 -27.93 -6.54
N GLY A 1058 23.91 -28.04 -7.67
CA GLY A 1058 23.58 -29.05 -8.69
C GLY A 1058 23.15 -28.60 -10.10
N GLU A 1059 23.60 -27.45 -10.62
CA GLU A 1059 23.54 -27.18 -12.07
C GLU A 1059 24.79 -26.44 -12.57
N GLN A 1060 25.19 -26.68 -13.82
CA GLN A 1060 26.49 -26.24 -14.37
C GLN A 1060 26.46 -24.78 -14.84
N LEU A 1061 27.51 -24.02 -14.49
CA LEU A 1061 27.75 -22.65 -14.96
C LEU A 1061 28.45 -22.61 -16.34
N ASP A 1062 28.05 -23.51 -17.24
CA ASP A 1062 28.51 -23.54 -18.62
C ASP A 1062 27.52 -22.79 -19.52
N ASN A 1063 28.04 -21.95 -20.43
CA ASN A 1063 27.30 -21.00 -21.30
C ASN A 1063 26.76 -19.72 -20.64
N ILE A 1064 27.65 -18.94 -19.98
CA ILE A 1064 27.52 -17.48 -20.03
C ILE A 1064 28.18 -17.00 -21.34
N GLU A 1065 27.39 -16.56 -22.31
CA GLU A 1065 27.93 -15.90 -23.51
C GLU A 1065 28.26 -14.42 -23.24
N LEU A 1066 29.42 -13.98 -23.71
CA LEU A 1066 29.85 -12.59 -23.69
C LEU A 1066 29.29 -11.87 -24.93
N ILE A 1067 28.14 -11.22 -24.78
CA ILE A 1067 27.60 -10.33 -25.81
C ILE A 1067 28.46 -9.06 -25.85
N ASP A 1068 29.14 -8.84 -26.97
CA ASP A 1068 29.77 -7.58 -27.31
C ASP A 1068 28.72 -6.62 -27.87
N MET A 1069 28.76 -5.34 -27.47
CA MET A 1069 27.78 -4.32 -27.86
C MET A 1069 28.03 -3.77 -29.28
N SER A 1070 28.82 -4.48 -30.10
CA SER A 1070 29.21 -4.10 -31.46
C SER A 1070 28.13 -4.30 -32.51
N SER A 1071 27.05 -5.03 -32.20
CA SER A 1071 25.97 -5.35 -33.13
C SER A 1071 24.82 -4.33 -33.19
N LEU A 1072 24.82 -3.29 -32.36
CA LEU A 1072 23.86 -2.18 -32.45
C LEU A 1072 24.42 -1.09 -33.37
N THR A 1073 23.68 -0.77 -34.43
CA THR A 1073 24.16 0.09 -35.52
C THR A 1073 24.24 1.58 -35.11
N PRO A 1074 25.08 2.40 -35.78
CA PRO A 1074 25.26 3.82 -35.45
C PRO A 1074 24.02 4.73 -35.55
N SER A 1075 22.86 4.19 -35.92
CA SER A 1075 21.61 4.94 -36.13
C SER A 1075 20.90 5.35 -34.84
N ASN A 1076 21.14 4.66 -33.71
CA ASN A 1076 20.43 4.92 -32.45
C ASN A 1076 20.99 6.10 -31.64
N LEU A 1077 22.03 6.79 -32.13
CA LEU A 1077 22.66 7.96 -31.47
C LEU A 1077 22.28 9.33 -32.09
N VAL A 1078 21.22 9.37 -32.90
CA VAL A 1078 20.81 10.57 -33.67
C VAL A 1078 19.50 11.20 -33.12
N LEU A 1079 19.06 10.81 -31.91
CA LEU A 1079 17.80 11.23 -31.31
C LEU A 1079 17.96 12.14 -30.07
N LEU A 1080 18.92 13.08 -30.09
CA LEU A 1080 19.03 14.12 -29.05
C LEU A 1080 19.71 15.43 -29.53
N LYS A 1081 19.24 16.00 -30.64
CA LYS A 1081 19.56 17.38 -31.02
C LYS A 1081 18.48 18.00 -31.91
N ASN A 1082 18.26 19.30 -31.73
CA ASN A 1082 17.32 20.18 -32.46
C ASN A 1082 15.83 19.99 -32.11
N PHE A 1083 15.48 20.40 -30.88
CA PHE A 1083 14.20 21.07 -30.60
C PHE A 1083 14.44 22.24 -29.63
N SER A 1084 15.03 23.30 -30.18
CA SER A 1084 14.99 24.66 -29.66
C SER A 1084 14.69 25.56 -30.86
N ASP A 1085 13.87 26.59 -30.65
CA ASP A 1085 13.43 27.55 -31.67
C ASP A 1085 12.51 26.96 -32.78
N GLU A 1086 11.21 26.79 -32.46
CA GLU A 1086 10.14 27.58 -33.11
C GLU A 1086 8.77 27.32 -32.44
N THR A 1087 8.01 28.41 -32.25
CA THR A 1087 6.67 28.54 -31.61
C THR A 1087 6.48 27.96 -30.19
N GLY A 1088 5.66 28.55 -29.31
CA GLY A 1088 4.90 29.80 -29.40
C GLY A 1088 3.41 29.59 -29.18
N GLU A 1089 2.97 29.81 -27.93
CA GLU A 1089 1.57 29.79 -27.45
C GLU A 1089 0.80 28.46 -27.57
N PHE A 1090 0.23 28.00 -26.45
CA PHE A 1090 -1.17 27.53 -26.33
C PHE A 1090 -1.46 27.17 -24.87
N GLU A 1091 -2.20 28.02 -24.15
CA GLU A 1091 -2.65 27.72 -22.79
C GLU A 1091 -3.94 26.90 -22.80
N GLY A 1092 -3.86 25.67 -22.26
CA GLY A 1092 -5.01 24.86 -21.84
C GLY A 1092 -5.76 24.10 -22.93
N LEU A 1093 -5.84 22.77 -22.80
CA LEU A 1093 -6.97 21.96 -23.27
C LEU A 1093 -6.99 20.55 -22.64
N ASP A 1094 -8.06 19.81 -22.93
CA ASP A 1094 -8.58 18.65 -22.19
C ASP A 1094 -7.82 17.33 -22.44
N LEU A 1095 -7.80 16.43 -21.45
CA LEU A 1095 -7.05 15.17 -21.42
C LEU A 1095 -7.79 13.98 -22.06
N HIS A 1096 -8.54 14.23 -23.15
CA HIS A 1096 -9.44 13.23 -23.75
C HIS A 1096 -8.91 12.52 -25.01
N THR A 1097 -7.69 12.81 -25.48
CA THR A 1097 -7.07 12.14 -26.65
C THR A 1097 -5.70 11.55 -26.30
N GLY A 1098 -5.63 10.24 -26.07
CA GLY A 1098 -4.47 9.56 -25.47
C GLY A 1098 -3.13 9.62 -26.24
N ARG A 1099 -3.08 10.12 -27.48
CA ARG A 1099 -1.87 10.10 -28.32
C ARG A 1099 -0.75 11.05 -27.88
N ILE A 1100 -1.08 12.29 -27.48
CA ILE A 1100 -0.08 13.32 -27.13
C ILE A 1100 0.75 12.87 -25.90
N GLY A 1101 0.10 12.21 -24.93
CA GLY A 1101 0.78 11.64 -23.77
C GLY A 1101 1.77 10.53 -24.11
N GLU A 1102 1.49 9.69 -25.12
CA GLU A 1102 2.44 8.66 -25.54
C GLU A 1102 3.66 9.26 -26.27
N GLN A 1103 3.43 10.30 -27.07
CA GLN A 1103 4.46 11.00 -27.84
C GLN A 1103 5.50 11.67 -26.92
N MET A 1104 5.06 12.32 -25.82
CA MET A 1104 5.96 12.82 -24.79
C MET A 1104 6.71 11.70 -24.05
N VAL A 1105 6.02 10.60 -23.68
CA VAL A 1105 6.62 9.48 -22.94
C VAL A 1105 7.74 8.79 -23.73
N TYR A 1106 7.52 8.50 -25.03
CA TYR A 1106 8.56 7.91 -25.87
C TYR A 1106 9.75 8.85 -26.06
N THR A 1107 9.51 10.16 -26.22
CA THR A 1107 10.57 11.16 -26.35
C THR A 1107 11.44 11.23 -25.09
N TYR A 1108 10.83 11.17 -23.90
CA TYR A 1108 11.55 11.16 -22.62
C TYR A 1108 12.40 9.89 -22.44
N LEU A 1109 11.82 8.71 -22.70
CA LEU A 1109 12.54 7.43 -22.64
C LEU A 1109 13.73 7.38 -23.60
N LEU A 1110 13.57 7.83 -24.84
CA LEU A 1110 14.65 7.87 -25.82
C LEU A 1110 15.80 8.81 -25.39
N SER A 1111 15.52 9.86 -24.60
CA SER A 1111 16.52 10.78 -24.05
C SER A 1111 17.26 10.27 -22.79
N GLU A 1112 16.71 9.28 -22.08
CA GLU A 1112 17.32 8.65 -20.89
C GLU A 1112 18.15 7.40 -21.24
N ILE A 1113 17.95 6.81 -22.43
CA ILE A 1113 18.59 5.55 -22.87
C ILE A 1113 19.91 5.80 -23.63
N SER A 1114 20.15 7.01 -24.16
CA SER A 1114 21.28 7.37 -25.03
C SER A 1114 22.53 7.86 -24.29
#